data_AF-A0A942AI58-F1
#
_entry.id   AF-A0A942AI58-F1
#
_cell.length_a   1.000
_cell.length_b   1.000
_cell.length_c   1.000
_cell.angle_alpha   90.00
_cell.angle_beta   90.00
_cell.angle_gamma   90.00
#
_symmetry.space_group_name_H-M   'P 1'
#
loop_
_entity.id
_entity.type
_entity.pdbx_description
1 polymer ?
#
loop_
_entity_poly.entity_id
_entity_poly.type
_entity_poly.pdbx_seq_one_letter_code
_entity_poly.pdbx_strand_id
1 'polypeptide(L)'
;MIRIDNISFEFTTPDEKFAHELYAGWDVFCRHCFEQVVEECLSTYNKEKVLYEIEQLELDLGSIPEEYFYREFPRRLKEVLLKALPTGGLQRKSETEENGGSRLDNLLFYLEYGYPKAEWADEDFSLSEELGWLLSHSAPEQYIIRIASLCLEKEHVFHRLLWQADNADVLLRIYAASLSEPSAGLHGKHRFLTRLLETRPGIPVRFIHEATDDASLGEMAELLDSVSVKQIMVTEAEEHAEVDLPPYWHYLYEWLIRYYPYNGIAMFGGKAEFTNHLHHRLLIFIRKRNYSFCLSKAELTVSFLLEVFGPTYYIDVLNTIYYLQPYRADGSPTHDGYFSQELYRIFLQLSLLHQPAVTKENTLSVEDKASSGLKDPTDIMDILQDAKCSDADKRMFIRTIVKEQPEILIQWLRLGITPNMTGIAIVAALIEVDTMNCMLAALSFNTLQAVEVMRNYLRQQYSEESDWLKGITETQLELLLRQSVLMWIRKGYYRLPNRFDQLLNLFYQELTGKEDEAIVTRLSASQPLKEIKEGLGLEQSGRWSIQRLQEILSVSVVTDDIKRKLLVCFLEQSSKDYAEAVRLLHACGLSNSLCRLISQPIWEEVLRQSTVRLVGLENTALLLSLFDGLMAHERALSSYWKGGSKPLKARLLVWLVETIRLQETHKKPVVEYIRSLFADLVGREEISEVILALWREMGHTDSPATEEILHLLVDNESRQIRLMKTDYKEWLRQAENDSNAVQMLFKSRWNTADDFIEWLDGTSIPYENKSGLLRHTITEQPAKWIHLLRDLPHESQYITAIAGYV
;
A
#
# COMPACT_ATOMS: atom_id res chain seq x y z
N MET A 1 -32.46 -38.48 -28.64
CA MET A 1 -33.67 -38.00 -29.36
C MET A 1 -33.77 -38.72 -30.72
N ILE A 2 -34.97 -39.07 -31.20
CA ILE A 2 -35.16 -39.72 -32.51
C ILE A 2 -35.68 -38.66 -33.49
N ARG A 3 -34.97 -38.45 -34.61
CA ARG A 3 -35.39 -37.55 -35.69
C ARG A 3 -35.46 -38.34 -36.99
N ILE A 4 -36.57 -38.20 -37.71
CA ILE A 4 -36.77 -38.79 -39.04
C ILE A 4 -37.13 -37.65 -39.99
N ASP A 5 -36.25 -37.36 -40.94
CA ASP A 5 -36.42 -36.21 -41.82
C ASP A 5 -37.49 -36.46 -42.90
N ASN A 6 -37.50 -37.64 -43.51
CA ASN A 6 -38.48 -38.02 -44.53
C ASN A 6 -38.96 -39.46 -44.34
N ILE A 7 -40.27 -39.66 -44.51
CA ILE A 7 -40.91 -40.99 -44.48
C ILE A 7 -41.78 -41.11 -45.72
N SER A 8 -41.63 -42.22 -46.44
CA SER A 8 -42.49 -42.59 -47.57
C SER A 8 -43.10 -43.97 -47.33
N PHE A 9 -44.37 -44.14 -47.69
CA PHE A 9 -45.07 -45.42 -47.66
C PHE A 9 -45.54 -45.75 -49.07
N GLU A 10 -45.21 -46.94 -49.54
CA GLU A 10 -45.66 -47.44 -50.84
C GLU A 10 -46.64 -48.61 -50.62
N PHE A 11 -47.93 -48.31 -50.70
CA PHE A 11 -49.00 -49.31 -50.58
C PHE A 11 -49.64 -49.58 -51.93
N THR A 12 -49.82 -50.86 -52.25
CA THR A 12 -50.60 -51.31 -53.40
C THR A 12 -51.78 -52.14 -52.90
N THR A 13 -53.00 -51.68 -53.14
CA THR A 13 -54.25 -52.38 -52.76
C THR A 13 -55.17 -52.53 -53.98
N PRO A 14 -55.84 -53.69 -54.15
CA PRO A 14 -56.86 -53.88 -55.17
C PRO A 14 -58.22 -53.24 -54.82
N ASP A 15 -58.47 -52.84 -53.56
CA ASP A 15 -59.72 -52.19 -53.12
C ASP A 15 -59.57 -50.67 -52.97
N GLU A 16 -60.19 -49.94 -53.90
CA GLU A 16 -60.20 -48.47 -53.92
C GLU A 16 -60.89 -47.89 -52.66
N LYS A 17 -61.88 -48.59 -52.10
CA LYS A 17 -62.59 -48.11 -50.91
C LYS A 17 -61.69 -48.13 -49.68
N PHE A 18 -60.94 -49.21 -49.49
CA PHE A 18 -59.96 -49.32 -48.42
C PHE A 18 -58.86 -48.25 -48.56
N ALA A 19 -58.35 -48.00 -49.77
CA ALA A 19 -57.38 -46.93 -50.02
C ALA A 19 -57.92 -45.56 -49.59
N HIS A 20 -59.16 -45.23 -49.97
CA HIS A 20 -59.79 -43.95 -49.61
C HIS A 20 -59.97 -43.79 -48.10
N GLU A 21 -60.38 -44.85 -47.40
CA GLU A 21 -60.52 -44.85 -45.94
C GLU A 21 -59.17 -44.70 -45.22
N LEU A 22 -58.10 -45.34 -45.72
CA LEU A 22 -56.75 -45.19 -45.18
C LEU A 22 -56.20 -43.76 -45.40
N TYR A 23 -56.44 -43.17 -46.57
CA TYR A 23 -56.07 -41.78 -46.84
C TYR A 23 -56.82 -40.80 -45.93
N ALA A 24 -58.13 -41.01 -45.70
CA ALA A 24 -58.92 -40.17 -44.80
C ALA A 24 -58.49 -40.30 -43.33
N GLY A 25 -58.00 -41.49 -42.93
CA GLY A 25 -57.54 -41.81 -41.58
C GLY A 25 -56.02 -41.74 -41.38
N TRP A 26 -55.28 -41.13 -42.32
CA TRP A 26 -53.82 -41.24 -42.40
C TRP A 26 -53.10 -40.81 -41.13
N ASP A 27 -53.50 -39.68 -40.53
CA ASP A 27 -52.88 -39.17 -39.30
C ASP A 27 -53.05 -40.12 -38.12
N VAL A 28 -54.19 -40.80 -38.04
CA VAL A 28 -54.49 -41.78 -36.99
C VAL A 28 -53.66 -43.04 -37.18
N PHE A 29 -53.52 -43.48 -38.43
CA PHE A 29 -52.66 -44.60 -38.82
C PHE A 29 -51.19 -44.30 -38.50
N CYS A 30 -50.65 -43.17 -38.96
CA CYS A 30 -49.25 -42.79 -38.71
C CYS A 30 -48.94 -42.76 -37.21
N ARG A 31 -49.80 -42.16 -36.39
CA ARG A 31 -49.57 -42.06 -34.95
C ARG A 31 -49.59 -43.41 -34.23
N HIS A 32 -50.62 -44.23 -34.48
CA HIS A 32 -50.85 -45.46 -33.69
C HIS A 32 -50.16 -46.70 -34.28
N CYS A 33 -49.95 -46.74 -35.60
CA CYS A 33 -49.42 -47.91 -36.28
C CYS A 33 -47.95 -47.77 -36.68
N PHE A 34 -47.44 -46.55 -36.86
CA PHE A 34 -46.05 -46.29 -37.25
C PHE A 34 -45.23 -45.65 -36.12
N GLU A 35 -45.56 -44.42 -35.71
CA GLU A 35 -44.78 -43.64 -34.73
C GLU A 35 -44.59 -44.40 -33.42
N GLN A 36 -45.68 -44.96 -32.87
CA GLN A 36 -45.65 -45.74 -31.63
C GLN A 36 -44.69 -46.95 -31.71
N VAL A 37 -44.64 -47.63 -32.86
CA VAL A 37 -43.79 -48.81 -33.05
C VAL A 37 -42.32 -48.40 -33.21
N VAL A 38 -42.07 -47.34 -33.97
CA VAL A 38 -40.72 -46.82 -34.21
C VAL A 38 -40.11 -46.27 -32.91
N GLU A 39 -40.90 -45.52 -32.14
CA GLU A 39 -40.50 -45.02 -30.82
C GLU A 39 -40.19 -46.18 -29.86
N GLU A 40 -41.04 -47.21 -29.81
CA GLU A 40 -40.81 -48.38 -28.96
C GLU A 40 -39.50 -49.09 -29.32
N CYS A 41 -39.24 -49.35 -30.60
CA CYS A 41 -38.02 -50.01 -31.06
C CYS A 41 -36.76 -49.18 -30.82
N LEU A 42 -36.78 -47.89 -31.20
CA LEU A 42 -35.60 -47.03 -31.14
C LEU A 42 -35.31 -46.50 -29.73
N SER A 43 -36.28 -46.53 -28.80
CA SER A 43 -36.07 -46.17 -27.39
C SER A 43 -34.93 -46.95 -26.72
N THR A 44 -34.62 -48.15 -27.22
CA THR A 44 -33.53 -48.99 -26.72
C THR A 44 -32.14 -48.43 -27.00
N TYR A 45 -31.98 -47.65 -28.09
CA TYR A 45 -30.72 -47.00 -28.47
C TYR A 45 -30.56 -45.61 -27.82
N ASN A 46 -31.60 -45.07 -27.19
CA ASN A 46 -31.60 -43.75 -26.54
C ASN A 46 -30.90 -43.76 -25.16
N LYS A 47 -30.05 -44.75 -24.87
CA LYS A 47 -29.44 -44.97 -23.54
C LYS A 47 -27.95 -44.68 -23.46
N GLU A 48 -27.25 -44.58 -24.59
CA GLU A 48 -25.81 -44.31 -24.61
C GLU A 48 -25.55 -42.98 -25.34
N LYS A 49 -24.54 -42.21 -24.90
CA LYS A 49 -24.11 -40.93 -25.48
C LYS A 49 -23.48 -41.13 -26.88
N VAL A 50 -24.23 -41.73 -27.80
CA VAL A 50 -23.81 -42.12 -29.15
C VAL A 50 -24.91 -41.72 -30.14
N LEU A 51 -24.56 -40.93 -31.15
CA LEU A 51 -25.43 -40.60 -32.26
C LEU A 51 -25.35 -41.73 -33.30
N TYR A 52 -26.50 -42.30 -33.66
CA TYR A 52 -26.62 -43.28 -34.74
C TYR A 52 -27.34 -42.62 -35.91
N GLU A 53 -26.63 -42.41 -37.03
CA GLU A 53 -27.21 -41.87 -38.25
C GLU A 53 -27.42 -43.00 -39.28
N ILE A 54 -28.61 -43.07 -39.85
CA ILE A 54 -28.96 -44.00 -40.92
C ILE A 54 -29.47 -43.17 -42.09
N GLU A 55 -28.70 -43.13 -43.18
CA GLU A 55 -29.03 -42.30 -44.36
C GLU A 55 -30.33 -42.73 -45.04
N GLN A 56 -30.58 -44.05 -45.15
CA GLN A 56 -31.78 -44.60 -45.77
C GLN A 56 -32.09 -45.99 -45.21
N LEU A 57 -33.36 -46.22 -44.87
CA LEU A 57 -33.84 -47.52 -44.38
C LEU A 57 -35.06 -47.96 -45.18
N GLU A 58 -34.88 -48.91 -46.09
CA GLU A 58 -35.96 -49.50 -46.87
C GLU A 58 -36.50 -50.75 -46.16
N LEU A 59 -37.81 -50.75 -45.86
CA LEU A 59 -38.47 -51.83 -45.14
C LEU A 59 -39.57 -52.44 -46.01
N ASP A 60 -39.40 -53.71 -46.38
CA ASP A 60 -40.45 -54.50 -47.04
C ASP A 60 -41.25 -55.28 -46.00
N LEU A 61 -42.54 -54.93 -45.87
CA LEU A 61 -43.47 -55.58 -44.94
C LEU A 61 -44.25 -56.74 -45.57
N GLY A 62 -44.07 -56.97 -46.88
CA GLY A 62 -44.79 -57.97 -47.66
C GLY A 62 -46.29 -57.70 -47.79
N SER A 63 -47.04 -58.72 -48.20
CA SER A 63 -48.49 -58.61 -48.37
C SER A 63 -49.25 -58.81 -47.06
N ILE A 64 -50.09 -57.84 -46.68
CA ILE A 64 -50.94 -57.87 -45.50
C ILE A 64 -52.40 -57.90 -45.93
N PRO A 65 -53.24 -58.84 -45.45
CA PRO A 65 -54.67 -58.85 -45.75
C PRO A 65 -55.38 -57.61 -45.17
N GLU A 66 -56.21 -56.96 -45.97
CA GLU A 66 -56.90 -55.70 -45.63
C GLU A 66 -57.75 -55.80 -44.36
N GLU A 67 -58.42 -56.94 -44.16
CA GLU A 67 -59.25 -57.22 -42.96
C GLU A 67 -58.47 -57.12 -41.64
N TYR A 68 -57.15 -57.32 -41.67
CA TYR A 68 -56.29 -57.31 -40.49
C TYR A 68 -55.21 -56.23 -40.56
N PHE A 69 -55.27 -55.31 -41.52
CA PHE A 69 -54.20 -54.35 -41.82
C PHE A 69 -53.75 -53.57 -40.58
N TYR A 70 -54.66 -52.90 -39.88
CA TYR A 70 -54.34 -52.08 -38.71
C TYR A 70 -53.76 -52.88 -37.52
N ARG A 71 -53.95 -54.20 -37.50
CA ARG A 71 -53.43 -55.08 -36.45
C ARG A 71 -52.09 -55.72 -36.83
N GLU A 72 -51.95 -56.14 -38.09
CA GLU A 72 -50.77 -56.86 -38.56
C GLU A 72 -49.67 -55.92 -39.05
N PHE A 73 -50.00 -54.73 -39.54
CA PHE A 73 -49.01 -53.72 -39.96
C PHE A 73 -48.04 -53.34 -38.82
N PRO A 74 -48.50 -52.95 -37.61
CA PRO A 74 -47.59 -52.60 -36.51
C PRO A 74 -46.69 -53.77 -36.08
N ARG A 75 -47.24 -54.99 -36.12
CA ARG A 75 -46.52 -56.23 -35.76
C ARG A 75 -45.41 -56.54 -36.75
N ARG A 76 -45.73 -56.51 -38.05
CA ARG A 76 -44.74 -56.76 -39.11
C ARG A 76 -43.70 -55.67 -39.18
N LEU A 77 -44.10 -54.40 -39.01
CA LEU A 77 -43.18 -53.27 -38.93
C LEU A 77 -42.18 -53.49 -37.79
N LYS A 78 -42.65 -53.84 -36.59
CA LYS A 78 -41.79 -54.14 -35.44
C LYS A 78 -40.80 -55.27 -35.74
N GLU A 79 -41.26 -56.37 -36.32
CA GLU A 79 -40.41 -57.52 -36.65
C GLU A 79 -39.34 -57.20 -37.70
N VAL A 80 -39.70 -56.48 -38.76
CA VAL A 80 -38.77 -56.12 -39.85
C VAL A 80 -37.81 -55.03 -39.38
N LEU A 81 -38.28 -54.06 -38.62
CA LEU A 81 -37.48 -52.96 -38.08
C LEU A 81 -36.46 -53.48 -37.05
N LEU A 82 -36.83 -54.41 -36.16
CA LEU A 82 -35.88 -55.06 -35.26
C LEU A 82 -34.86 -55.96 -35.98
N LYS A 83 -35.17 -56.47 -37.17
CA LYS A 83 -34.21 -57.22 -38.01
C LYS A 83 -33.28 -56.32 -38.81
N ALA A 84 -33.78 -55.16 -39.25
CA ALA A 84 -33.04 -54.20 -40.06
C ALA A 84 -32.12 -53.33 -39.18
N LEU A 85 -32.51 -53.09 -37.93
CA LEU A 85 -31.65 -52.45 -36.93
C LEU A 85 -30.55 -53.41 -36.48
N PRO A 86 -29.31 -52.93 -36.29
CA PRO A 86 -28.21 -53.78 -35.86
C PRO A 86 -28.45 -54.30 -34.43
N THR A 87 -28.89 -55.55 -34.31
CA THR A 87 -29.03 -56.27 -33.04
C THR A 87 -27.65 -56.60 -32.45
N GLY A 88 -27.17 -55.75 -31.54
CA GLY A 88 -26.08 -56.06 -30.62
C GLY A 88 -24.66 -55.99 -31.20
N GLY A 89 -23.91 -54.99 -30.73
CA GLY A 89 -22.45 -54.93 -30.87
C GLY A 89 -21.96 -54.78 -32.30
N LEU A 90 -22.02 -53.55 -32.83
CA LEU A 90 -21.07 -53.18 -33.87
C LEU A 90 -19.67 -53.49 -33.34
N GLN A 91 -18.99 -54.39 -34.05
CA GLN A 91 -17.59 -54.66 -33.85
C GLN A 91 -16.85 -53.33 -33.79
N ARG A 92 -16.18 -53.12 -32.66
CA ARG A 92 -15.01 -52.25 -32.46
C ARG A 92 -14.13 -52.18 -33.72
N LYS A 93 -14.51 -51.34 -34.66
CA LYS A 93 -13.76 -50.94 -35.85
C LYS A 93 -14.01 -49.45 -36.01
N SER A 94 -12.99 -48.70 -35.57
CA SER A 94 -12.78 -47.26 -35.70
C SER A 94 -13.82 -46.30 -35.08
N GLU A 95 -14.24 -46.53 -33.84
CA GLU A 95 -15.05 -45.57 -33.05
C GLU A 95 -14.29 -44.33 -32.54
N THR A 96 -13.00 -44.15 -32.87
CA THR A 96 -12.21 -43.04 -32.32
C THR A 96 -12.08 -41.80 -33.21
N GLU A 97 -12.44 -41.86 -34.51
CA GLU A 97 -12.16 -40.72 -35.43
C GLU A 97 -13.42 -39.95 -35.86
N GLU A 98 -14.56 -40.60 -36.16
CA GLU A 98 -15.74 -39.89 -36.69
C GLU A 98 -16.58 -39.17 -35.62
N ASN A 99 -16.80 -39.77 -34.43
CA ASN A 99 -17.55 -39.12 -33.35
C ASN A 99 -16.74 -38.06 -32.58
N GLY A 100 -15.41 -38.10 -32.65
CA GLY A 100 -14.53 -37.13 -31.99
C GLY A 100 -14.58 -35.74 -32.65
N GLY A 101 -14.68 -35.72 -33.98
CA GLY A 101 -14.79 -34.49 -34.77
C GLY A 101 -16.08 -33.71 -34.49
N SER A 102 -17.23 -34.38 -34.51
CA SER A 102 -18.54 -33.74 -34.31
C SER A 102 -18.69 -33.12 -32.91
N ARG A 103 -18.14 -33.78 -31.89
CA ARG A 103 -18.17 -33.31 -30.50
C ARG A 103 -17.20 -32.15 -30.25
N LEU A 104 -15.99 -32.21 -30.83
CA LEU A 104 -15.07 -31.08 -30.86
C LEU A 104 -15.67 -29.88 -31.59
N ASP A 105 -16.28 -30.09 -32.74
CA ASP A 105 -16.87 -29.01 -33.54
C ASP A 105 -18.03 -28.34 -32.80
N ASN A 106 -18.78 -29.10 -32.00
CA ASN A 106 -19.77 -28.52 -31.09
C ASN A 106 -19.12 -27.73 -29.94
N LEU A 107 -18.02 -28.23 -29.36
CA LEU A 107 -17.27 -27.51 -28.32
C LEU A 107 -16.64 -26.21 -28.85
N LEU A 108 -16.00 -26.23 -30.02
CA LEU A 108 -15.43 -25.05 -30.67
C LEU A 108 -16.54 -24.05 -31.01
N PHE A 109 -17.68 -24.53 -31.52
CA PHE A 109 -18.85 -23.70 -31.78
C PHE A 109 -19.40 -23.07 -30.49
N TYR A 110 -19.52 -23.84 -29.41
CA TYR A 110 -19.95 -23.33 -28.11
C TYR A 110 -18.96 -22.29 -27.57
N LEU A 111 -17.66 -22.57 -27.66
CA LEU A 111 -16.60 -21.66 -27.24
C LEU A 111 -16.60 -20.35 -28.04
N GLU A 112 -17.01 -20.39 -29.31
CA GLU A 112 -17.15 -19.21 -30.17
C GLU A 112 -18.44 -18.43 -29.94
N TYR A 113 -19.60 -19.09 -29.96
CA TYR A 113 -20.93 -18.44 -30.02
C TYR A 113 -21.69 -18.42 -28.69
N GLY A 114 -21.37 -19.32 -27.77
CA GLY A 114 -21.89 -19.32 -26.39
C GLY A 114 -23.14 -20.15 -26.18
N TYR A 115 -23.54 -20.88 -27.21
CA TYR A 115 -24.62 -21.86 -27.19
C TYR A 115 -24.18 -23.07 -28.04
N PRO A 116 -24.63 -24.29 -27.69
CA PRO A 116 -24.34 -25.49 -28.48
C PRO A 116 -25.06 -25.44 -29.83
N LYS A 117 -24.60 -26.23 -30.81
CA LYS A 117 -25.31 -26.39 -32.08
C LYS A 117 -26.74 -26.89 -31.84
N ALA A 118 -27.67 -26.57 -32.75
CA ALA A 118 -29.09 -26.92 -32.59
C ALA A 118 -29.33 -28.43 -32.37
N GLU A 119 -28.46 -29.27 -32.93
CA GLU A 119 -28.46 -30.74 -32.76
C GLU A 119 -28.08 -31.19 -31.34
N TRP A 120 -27.49 -30.31 -30.54
CA TRP A 120 -26.97 -30.53 -29.19
C TRP A 120 -27.66 -29.65 -28.13
N ALA A 121 -28.69 -28.88 -28.52
CA ALA A 121 -29.33 -27.87 -27.69
C ALA A 121 -30.32 -28.43 -26.64
N ASP A 122 -30.77 -29.68 -26.80
CA ASP A 122 -31.71 -30.34 -25.89
C ASP A 122 -31.01 -31.18 -24.78
N GLU A 123 -29.67 -31.27 -24.81
CA GLU A 123 -28.89 -32.00 -23.79
C GLU A 123 -28.32 -31.04 -22.72
N ASP A 124 -28.13 -31.54 -21.48
CA ASP A 124 -27.48 -30.84 -20.36
C ASP A 124 -25.98 -30.60 -20.64
N PHE A 125 -25.67 -29.75 -21.63
CA PHE A 125 -24.31 -29.44 -22.05
C PHE A 125 -23.52 -28.80 -20.90
N SER A 126 -22.43 -29.45 -20.50
CA SER A 126 -21.52 -28.96 -19.47
C SER A 126 -20.10 -28.82 -20.04
N LEU A 127 -19.59 -27.59 -20.08
CA LEU A 127 -18.23 -27.31 -20.55
C LEU A 127 -17.18 -28.15 -19.80
N SER A 128 -17.34 -28.32 -18.48
CA SER A 128 -16.41 -29.11 -17.67
C SER A 128 -16.40 -30.59 -18.03
N GLU A 129 -17.55 -31.17 -18.37
CA GLU A 129 -17.62 -32.57 -18.84
C GLU A 129 -17.00 -32.74 -20.22
N GLU A 130 -17.20 -31.78 -21.13
CA GLU A 130 -16.62 -31.78 -22.47
C GLU A 130 -15.10 -31.65 -22.44
N LEU A 131 -14.58 -30.74 -21.61
CA LEU A 131 -13.14 -30.59 -21.39
C LEU A 131 -12.54 -31.82 -20.67
N GLY A 132 -13.29 -32.45 -19.76
CA GLY A 132 -12.88 -33.70 -19.12
C GLY A 132 -12.82 -34.88 -20.11
N TRP A 133 -13.78 -34.96 -21.03
CA TRP A 133 -13.78 -35.97 -22.09
C TRP A 133 -12.59 -35.79 -23.04
N LEU A 134 -12.25 -34.55 -23.42
CA LEU A 134 -11.08 -34.27 -24.27
C LEU A 134 -9.80 -34.90 -23.69
N LEU A 135 -9.58 -34.81 -22.38
CA LEU A 135 -8.42 -35.41 -21.72
C LEU A 135 -8.43 -36.94 -21.72
N SER A 136 -9.61 -37.55 -21.75
CA SER A 136 -9.78 -39.01 -21.79
C SER A 136 -9.65 -39.61 -23.20
N HIS A 137 -9.53 -38.76 -24.23
CA HIS A 137 -9.47 -39.17 -25.63
C HIS A 137 -8.07 -39.67 -26.03
N SER A 138 -7.99 -40.46 -27.10
CA SER A 138 -6.73 -41.08 -27.56
C SER A 138 -5.71 -40.10 -28.17
N ALA A 139 -6.15 -38.93 -28.65
CA ALA A 139 -5.31 -37.91 -29.28
C ALA A 139 -5.73 -36.47 -28.85
N PRO A 140 -5.58 -36.11 -27.57
CA PRO A 140 -6.06 -34.83 -27.05
C PRO A 140 -5.30 -33.62 -27.60
N GLU A 141 -4.04 -33.81 -28.01
CA GLU A 141 -3.13 -32.72 -28.39
C GLU A 141 -3.60 -31.95 -29.63
N GLN A 142 -4.11 -32.64 -30.65
CA GLN A 142 -4.62 -32.01 -31.88
C GLN A 142 -5.83 -31.10 -31.59
N TYR A 143 -6.66 -31.52 -30.64
CA TYR A 143 -7.85 -30.78 -30.22
C TYR A 143 -7.49 -29.58 -29.34
N ILE A 144 -6.52 -29.75 -28.43
CA ILE A 144 -6.00 -28.68 -27.57
C ILE A 144 -5.36 -27.58 -28.41
N ILE A 145 -4.59 -27.92 -29.46
CA ILE A 145 -3.99 -26.94 -30.38
C ILE A 145 -5.09 -26.10 -31.05
N ARG A 146 -6.16 -26.73 -31.58
CA ARG A 146 -7.27 -25.98 -32.20
C ARG A 146 -7.96 -25.03 -31.23
N ILE A 147 -8.17 -25.44 -29.98
CA ILE A 147 -8.75 -24.58 -28.95
C ILE A 147 -7.79 -23.43 -28.61
N ALA A 148 -6.49 -23.70 -28.50
CA ALA A 148 -5.47 -22.69 -28.24
C ALA A 148 -5.40 -21.66 -29.38
N SER A 149 -5.37 -22.10 -30.65
CA SER A 149 -5.43 -21.19 -31.82
C SER A 149 -6.68 -20.32 -31.78
N LEU A 150 -7.85 -20.90 -31.49
CA LEU A 150 -9.11 -20.15 -31.40
C LEU A 150 -9.10 -19.10 -30.26
N CYS A 151 -8.47 -19.42 -29.12
CA CYS A 151 -8.32 -18.48 -28.00
C CYS A 151 -7.36 -17.32 -28.34
N LEU A 152 -6.32 -17.58 -29.14
CA LEU A 152 -5.38 -16.54 -29.60
C LEU A 152 -6.03 -15.61 -30.63
N GLU A 153 -6.88 -16.16 -31.51
CA GLU A 153 -7.64 -15.40 -32.51
C GLU A 153 -8.78 -14.56 -31.90
N LYS A 154 -9.56 -15.15 -30.98
CA LYS A 154 -10.80 -14.56 -30.47
C LYS A 154 -10.78 -14.42 -28.95
N GLU A 155 -10.71 -13.18 -28.48
CA GLU A 155 -10.56 -12.85 -27.05
C GLU A 155 -11.72 -13.35 -26.17
N HIS A 156 -12.95 -13.26 -26.66
CA HIS A 156 -14.13 -13.69 -25.90
C HIS A 156 -14.19 -15.21 -25.67
N VAL A 157 -13.54 -16.00 -26.54
CA VAL A 157 -13.43 -17.46 -26.39
C VAL A 157 -12.61 -17.81 -25.17
N PHE A 158 -11.47 -17.13 -25.01
CA PHE A 158 -10.60 -17.29 -23.87
C PHE A 158 -11.28 -16.88 -22.56
N HIS A 159 -12.02 -15.76 -22.56
CA HIS A 159 -12.80 -15.34 -21.39
C HIS A 159 -13.84 -16.38 -20.96
N ARG A 160 -14.55 -16.98 -21.92
CA ARG A 160 -15.52 -18.04 -21.64
C ARG A 160 -14.86 -19.27 -21.04
N LEU A 161 -13.73 -19.68 -21.61
CA LEU A 161 -12.93 -20.80 -21.11
C LEU A 161 -12.45 -20.55 -19.66
N LEU A 162 -11.89 -19.38 -19.37
CA LEU A 162 -11.42 -19.04 -18.01
C LEU A 162 -12.52 -18.99 -16.96
N TRP A 163 -13.71 -18.52 -17.34
CA TRP A 163 -14.84 -18.34 -16.42
C TRP A 163 -15.60 -19.64 -16.15
N GLN A 164 -15.70 -20.52 -17.16
CA GLN A 164 -16.57 -21.70 -17.09
C GLN A 164 -15.80 -23.02 -16.95
N ALA A 165 -14.48 -23.05 -17.23
CA ALA A 165 -13.69 -24.26 -17.05
C ALA A 165 -13.15 -24.36 -15.61
N ASP A 166 -13.48 -25.43 -14.90
CA ASP A 166 -12.93 -25.70 -13.56
C ASP A 166 -11.66 -26.55 -13.60
N ASN A 167 -11.35 -27.15 -14.75
CA ASN A 167 -10.24 -28.08 -14.88
C ASN A 167 -8.90 -27.36 -15.14
N ALA A 168 -8.09 -27.24 -14.09
CA ALA A 168 -6.76 -26.61 -14.14
C ALA A 168 -5.79 -27.31 -15.10
N ASP A 169 -5.87 -28.64 -15.25
CA ASP A 169 -4.94 -29.40 -16.10
C ASP A 169 -5.23 -29.18 -17.59
N VAL A 170 -6.50 -28.97 -17.96
CA VAL A 170 -6.88 -28.58 -19.32
C VAL A 170 -6.36 -27.19 -19.64
N LEU A 171 -6.55 -26.23 -18.74
CA LEU A 171 -6.06 -24.86 -18.90
C LEU A 171 -4.54 -24.81 -19.04
N LEU A 172 -3.82 -25.63 -18.26
CA LEU A 172 -2.37 -25.75 -18.33
C LEU A 172 -1.91 -26.25 -19.71
N ARG A 173 -2.57 -27.29 -20.25
CA ARG A 173 -2.23 -27.83 -21.58
C ARG A 173 -2.60 -26.88 -22.72
N ILE A 174 -3.72 -26.15 -22.61
CA ILE A 174 -4.10 -25.10 -23.58
C ILE A 174 -3.08 -23.97 -23.55
N TYR A 175 -2.64 -23.54 -22.35
CA TYR A 175 -1.60 -22.52 -22.23
C TYR A 175 -0.27 -22.99 -22.85
N ALA A 176 0.18 -24.21 -22.54
CA ALA A 176 1.39 -24.78 -23.14
C ALA A 176 1.29 -24.83 -24.69
N ALA A 177 0.16 -25.29 -25.23
CA ALA A 177 -0.07 -25.30 -26.68
C ALA A 177 -0.10 -23.89 -27.29
N SER A 178 -0.62 -22.89 -26.57
CA SER A 178 -0.67 -21.50 -27.03
C SER A 178 0.72 -20.85 -27.15
N LEU A 179 1.66 -21.24 -26.30
CA LEU A 179 3.05 -20.78 -26.36
C LEU A 179 3.76 -21.32 -27.61
N SER A 180 3.57 -22.61 -27.90
CA SER A 180 4.22 -23.28 -29.03
C SER A 180 3.51 -23.07 -30.38
N GLU A 181 2.38 -22.35 -30.41
CA GLU A 181 1.60 -22.12 -31.62
C GLU A 181 2.32 -21.15 -32.58
N PRO A 182 2.76 -21.59 -33.78
CA PRO A 182 3.58 -20.77 -34.67
C PRO A 182 2.77 -19.71 -35.44
N SER A 183 1.45 -19.91 -35.55
CA SER A 183 0.56 -19.00 -36.29
C SER A 183 0.25 -17.70 -35.54
N ALA A 184 0.47 -17.66 -34.22
CA ALA A 184 0.15 -16.52 -33.38
C ALA A 184 1.36 -15.59 -33.19
N GLY A 185 1.15 -14.29 -33.42
CA GLY A 185 2.15 -13.27 -33.12
C GLY A 185 2.42 -13.11 -31.62
N LEU A 186 3.61 -12.61 -31.27
CA LEU A 186 4.04 -12.35 -29.88
C LEU A 186 3.02 -11.55 -29.08
N HIS A 187 2.35 -10.57 -29.71
CA HIS A 187 1.32 -9.76 -29.06
C HIS A 187 0.09 -10.58 -28.60
N GLY A 188 -0.36 -11.54 -29.41
CA GLY A 188 -1.49 -12.39 -29.06
C GLY A 188 -1.17 -13.31 -27.88
N LYS A 189 0.06 -13.86 -27.88
CA LYS A 189 0.57 -14.71 -26.79
C LYS A 189 0.81 -13.92 -25.50
N HIS A 190 1.37 -12.71 -25.59
CA HIS A 190 1.54 -11.81 -24.45
C HIS A 190 0.18 -11.46 -23.82
N ARG A 191 -0.81 -11.04 -24.62
CA ARG A 191 -2.17 -10.75 -24.13
C ARG A 191 -2.78 -11.95 -23.42
N PHE A 192 -2.62 -13.15 -23.98
CA PHE A 192 -3.10 -14.40 -23.39
C PHE A 192 -2.45 -14.64 -22.01
N LEU A 193 -1.13 -14.50 -21.92
CA LEU A 193 -0.38 -14.65 -20.66
C LEU A 193 -0.83 -13.63 -19.60
N THR A 194 -0.90 -12.34 -19.94
CA THR A 194 -1.29 -11.28 -18.99
C THR A 194 -2.67 -11.56 -18.40
N ARG A 195 -3.65 -11.91 -19.23
CA ARG A 195 -5.02 -12.22 -18.77
C ARG A 195 -5.08 -13.49 -17.93
N LEU A 196 -4.27 -14.50 -18.25
CA LEU A 196 -4.18 -15.71 -17.45
C LEU A 196 -3.57 -15.43 -16.06
N LEU A 197 -2.54 -14.58 -16.00
CA LEU A 197 -1.93 -14.12 -14.75
C LEU A 197 -2.89 -13.27 -13.89
N GLU A 198 -3.77 -12.47 -14.50
CA GLU A 198 -4.78 -11.69 -13.77
C GLU A 198 -5.89 -12.57 -13.15
N THR A 199 -6.29 -13.62 -13.85
CA THR A 199 -7.49 -14.42 -13.49
C THR A 199 -7.16 -15.69 -12.71
N ARG A 200 -6.13 -16.44 -13.14
CA ARG A 200 -5.69 -17.71 -12.54
C ARG A 200 -4.15 -17.82 -12.59
N PRO A 201 -3.43 -17.02 -11.79
CA PRO A 201 -1.95 -16.96 -11.86
C PRO A 201 -1.26 -18.27 -11.48
N GLY A 202 -1.92 -19.15 -10.73
CA GLY A 202 -1.39 -20.48 -10.42
C GLY A 202 -1.14 -21.36 -11.65
N ILE A 203 -1.82 -21.12 -12.78
CA ILE A 203 -1.61 -21.93 -14.00
C ILE A 203 -0.25 -21.63 -14.66
N PRO A 204 0.11 -20.36 -14.97
CA PRO A 204 1.46 -20.02 -15.43
C PRO A 204 2.57 -20.43 -14.46
N VAL A 205 2.37 -20.29 -13.15
CA VAL A 205 3.38 -20.72 -12.17
C VAL A 205 3.56 -22.24 -12.16
N ARG A 206 2.46 -23.01 -12.18
CA ARG A 206 2.52 -24.47 -12.34
C ARG A 206 3.23 -24.87 -13.62
N PHE A 207 2.99 -24.18 -14.73
CA PHE A 207 3.72 -24.42 -15.98
C PHE A 207 5.24 -24.28 -15.80
N ILE A 208 5.71 -23.26 -15.07
CA ILE A 208 7.15 -23.05 -14.83
C ILE A 208 7.76 -24.24 -14.07
N HIS A 209 7.05 -24.77 -13.07
CA HIS A 209 7.50 -25.91 -12.28
C HIS A 209 7.42 -27.25 -13.03
N GLU A 210 6.40 -27.43 -13.87
CA GLU A 210 6.16 -28.64 -14.65
C GLU A 210 6.93 -28.68 -16.00
N ALA A 211 7.53 -27.55 -16.43
CA ALA A 211 8.26 -27.44 -17.69
C ALA A 211 9.51 -28.34 -17.73
N THR A 212 9.47 -29.36 -18.58
CA THR A 212 10.55 -30.34 -18.75
C THR A 212 11.71 -29.85 -19.62
N ASP A 213 11.48 -28.82 -20.44
CA ASP A 213 12.41 -28.31 -21.43
C ASP A 213 12.71 -26.83 -21.22
N ASP A 214 13.96 -26.41 -21.49
CA ASP A 214 14.36 -25.01 -21.37
C ASP A 214 13.82 -24.17 -22.55
N ALA A 215 13.44 -24.81 -23.65
CA ALA A 215 12.90 -24.13 -24.83
C ALA A 215 11.53 -23.51 -24.54
N SER A 216 10.61 -24.24 -23.89
CA SER A 216 9.30 -23.73 -23.49
C SER A 216 9.38 -22.56 -22.49
N LEU A 217 10.35 -22.58 -21.57
CA LEU A 217 10.64 -21.44 -20.69
C LEU A 217 11.23 -20.26 -21.48
N GLY A 218 11.98 -20.52 -22.55
CA GLY A 218 12.46 -19.50 -23.48
C GLY A 218 11.30 -18.79 -24.18
N GLU A 219 10.33 -19.55 -24.71
CA GLU A 219 9.13 -19.00 -25.35
C GLU A 219 8.32 -18.12 -24.39
N MET A 220 8.17 -18.55 -23.12
CA MET A 220 7.52 -17.72 -22.10
C MET A 220 8.34 -16.48 -21.73
N ALA A 221 9.67 -16.58 -21.66
CA ALA A 221 10.56 -15.46 -21.29
C ALA A 221 10.47 -14.29 -22.28
N GLU A 222 10.26 -14.56 -23.57
CA GLU A 222 10.06 -13.52 -24.60
C GLU A 222 8.75 -12.73 -24.41
N LEU A 223 7.79 -13.28 -23.67
CA LEU A 223 6.49 -12.66 -23.40
C LEU A 223 6.44 -11.91 -22.07
N LEU A 224 7.51 -11.93 -21.27
CA LEU A 224 7.48 -11.29 -19.96
C LEU A 224 7.68 -9.78 -20.06
N ASP A 225 6.87 -9.05 -19.31
CA ASP A 225 7.09 -7.65 -18.95
C ASP A 225 7.17 -7.50 -17.42
N SER A 226 7.50 -6.29 -16.94
CA SER A 226 7.63 -6.02 -15.50
C SER A 226 6.36 -6.42 -14.71
N VAL A 227 5.17 -6.17 -15.26
CA VAL A 227 3.89 -6.47 -14.62
C VAL A 227 3.67 -7.98 -14.49
N SER A 228 3.94 -8.73 -15.56
CA SER A 228 3.82 -10.19 -15.60
C SER A 228 4.82 -10.85 -14.65
N VAL A 229 6.06 -10.35 -14.61
CA VAL A 229 7.10 -10.80 -13.68
C VAL A 229 6.68 -10.60 -12.23
N LYS A 230 6.13 -9.41 -11.91
CA LYS A 230 5.62 -9.13 -10.57
C LYS A 230 4.53 -10.11 -10.15
N GLN A 231 3.58 -10.38 -11.04
CA GLN A 231 2.47 -11.29 -10.74
C GLN A 231 2.95 -12.73 -10.52
N ILE A 232 3.94 -13.18 -11.29
CA ILE A 232 4.60 -14.49 -11.10
C ILE A 232 5.30 -14.53 -9.74
N MET A 233 6.10 -13.52 -9.39
CA MET A 233 6.82 -13.46 -8.10
C MET A 233 5.89 -13.44 -6.90
N VAL A 234 4.76 -12.71 -6.99
CA VAL A 234 3.74 -12.67 -5.93
C VAL A 234 3.10 -14.04 -5.74
N THR A 235 2.76 -14.71 -6.84
CA THR A 235 2.08 -16.02 -6.81
C THR A 235 3.04 -17.13 -6.34
N GLU A 236 4.31 -17.06 -6.74
CA GLU A 236 5.35 -18.00 -6.28
C GLU A 236 5.68 -17.86 -4.79
N ALA A 237 5.54 -16.65 -4.22
CA ALA A 237 5.90 -16.35 -2.84
C ALA A 237 4.72 -16.42 -1.84
N GLU A 238 3.51 -16.80 -2.27
CA GLU A 238 2.32 -16.96 -1.42
C GLU A 238 2.60 -17.74 -0.12
N GLU A 239 1.91 -17.39 0.99
CA GLU A 239 1.94 -17.96 2.38
C GLU A 239 3.31 -18.36 3.02
N HIS A 240 4.43 -18.31 2.30
CA HIS A 240 5.71 -18.93 2.65
C HIS A 240 6.90 -17.96 2.47
N ALA A 241 6.68 -16.68 2.74
CA ALA A 241 7.67 -15.62 2.53
C ALA A 241 7.80 -14.70 3.73
N GLU A 242 9.00 -14.14 3.91
CA GLU A 242 9.26 -13.01 4.80
C GLU A 242 8.41 -11.80 4.40
N VAL A 243 8.11 -10.91 5.37
CA VAL A 243 7.36 -9.67 5.12
C VAL A 243 8.06 -8.86 4.01
N ASP A 244 7.28 -8.39 3.05
CA ASP A 244 7.73 -7.62 1.87
C ASP A 244 8.69 -8.33 0.90
N LEU A 245 8.88 -9.65 0.98
CA LEU A 245 9.74 -10.39 0.06
C LEU A 245 9.32 -10.26 -1.42
N PRO A 246 8.03 -10.40 -1.82
CA PRO A 246 7.67 -10.28 -3.23
C PRO A 246 7.93 -8.87 -3.81
N PRO A 247 7.54 -7.76 -3.14
CA PRO A 247 7.93 -6.42 -3.54
C PRO A 247 9.44 -6.21 -3.61
N TYR A 248 10.20 -6.72 -2.64
CA TYR A 248 11.66 -6.65 -2.62
C TYR A 248 12.29 -7.37 -3.81
N TRP A 249 11.84 -8.59 -4.10
CA TRP A 249 12.38 -9.39 -5.21
C TRP A 249 12.10 -8.73 -6.56
N HIS A 250 10.89 -8.21 -6.74
CA HIS A 250 10.54 -7.46 -7.94
C HIS A 250 11.39 -6.20 -8.09
N TYR A 251 11.65 -5.48 -6.99
CA TYR A 251 12.53 -4.32 -7.00
C TYR A 251 13.98 -4.69 -7.35
N LEU A 252 14.54 -5.78 -6.80
CA LEU A 252 15.86 -6.28 -7.19
C LEU A 252 15.94 -6.54 -8.70
N TYR A 253 14.92 -7.19 -9.25
CA TYR A 253 14.83 -7.50 -10.67
C TYR A 253 14.77 -6.22 -11.54
N GLU A 254 13.93 -5.26 -11.18
CA GLU A 254 13.85 -3.98 -11.92
C GLU A 254 15.14 -3.16 -11.76
N TRP A 255 15.76 -3.20 -10.58
CA TRP A 255 17.02 -2.52 -10.30
C TRP A 255 18.15 -3.04 -11.21
N LEU A 256 18.24 -4.36 -11.38
CA LEU A 256 19.19 -4.97 -12.31
C LEU A 256 18.97 -4.46 -13.74
N ILE A 257 17.73 -4.42 -14.24
CA ILE A 257 17.43 -3.92 -15.59
C ILE A 257 17.73 -2.42 -15.71
N ARG A 258 17.34 -1.63 -14.71
CA ARG A 258 17.46 -0.16 -14.73
C ARG A 258 18.91 0.27 -14.88
N TYR A 259 19.80 -0.29 -14.06
CA TYR A 259 21.20 0.11 -13.99
C TYR A 259 22.15 -0.74 -14.84
N TYR A 260 21.64 -1.76 -15.53
CA TYR A 260 22.44 -2.49 -16.52
C TYR A 260 22.90 -1.54 -17.65
N PRO A 261 24.20 -1.53 -18.00
CA PRO A 261 24.74 -0.62 -18.99
C PRO A 261 24.13 -0.86 -20.38
N TYR A 262 23.77 0.21 -21.09
CA TYR A 262 23.16 0.10 -22.42
C TYR A 262 24.07 -0.60 -23.43
N ASN A 263 25.38 -0.29 -23.39
CA ASN A 263 26.42 -0.92 -24.22
C ASN A 263 26.76 -2.35 -23.78
N GLY A 264 26.15 -2.83 -22.70
CA GLY A 264 26.32 -4.19 -22.23
C GLY A 264 27.57 -4.44 -21.40
N ILE A 265 27.58 -5.61 -20.77
CA ILE A 265 28.77 -6.22 -20.18
C ILE A 265 29.15 -7.37 -21.12
N ALA A 266 30.44 -7.51 -21.45
CA ALA A 266 30.94 -8.39 -22.51
C ALA A 266 30.42 -9.84 -22.47
N MET A 267 29.99 -10.34 -21.31
CA MET A 267 29.45 -11.69 -21.12
C MET A 267 27.93 -11.83 -21.31
N PHE A 268 27.17 -10.74 -21.19
CA PHE A 268 25.70 -10.76 -21.17
C PHE A 268 25.06 -9.91 -22.28
N GLY A 269 25.87 -9.26 -23.11
CA GLY A 269 25.38 -8.51 -24.27
C GLY A 269 24.74 -7.17 -23.91
N GLY A 270 24.03 -6.57 -24.86
CA GLY A 270 23.32 -5.30 -24.68
C GLY A 270 22.11 -5.43 -23.72
N LYS A 271 21.51 -4.30 -23.35
CA LYS A 271 20.41 -4.27 -22.36
C LYS A 271 19.20 -5.16 -22.73
N ALA A 272 18.83 -5.24 -24.01
CA ALA A 272 17.74 -6.10 -24.47
C ALA A 272 18.08 -7.60 -24.32
N GLU A 273 19.31 -7.98 -24.68
CA GLU A 273 19.82 -9.35 -24.56
C GLU A 273 19.91 -9.75 -23.07
N PHE A 274 20.38 -8.85 -22.21
CA PHE A 274 20.39 -9.05 -20.77
C PHE A 274 18.98 -9.17 -20.17
N THR A 275 18.01 -8.39 -20.64
CA THR A 275 16.63 -8.46 -20.15
C THR A 275 15.99 -9.83 -20.47
N ASN A 276 16.18 -10.32 -21.69
CA ASN A 276 15.74 -11.66 -22.08
C ASN A 276 16.47 -12.76 -21.30
N HIS A 277 17.78 -12.61 -21.09
CA HIS A 277 18.56 -13.51 -20.23
C HIS A 277 18.00 -13.52 -18.80
N LEU A 278 17.70 -12.35 -18.23
CA LEU A 278 17.15 -12.21 -16.88
C LEU A 278 15.76 -12.85 -16.77
N HIS A 279 14.89 -12.68 -17.76
CA HIS A 279 13.59 -13.37 -17.84
C HIS A 279 13.76 -14.88 -17.80
N HIS A 280 14.61 -15.41 -18.66
CA HIS A 280 14.83 -16.84 -18.75
C HIS A 280 15.44 -17.42 -17.46
N ARG A 281 16.44 -16.75 -16.88
CA ARG A 281 17.04 -17.18 -15.60
C ARG A 281 16.09 -17.04 -14.42
N LEU A 282 15.19 -16.06 -14.43
CA LEU A 282 14.12 -15.96 -13.44
C LEU A 282 13.20 -17.18 -13.47
N LEU A 283 12.76 -17.61 -14.65
CA LEU A 283 11.90 -18.79 -14.79
C LEU A 283 12.63 -20.06 -14.35
N ILE A 284 13.90 -20.21 -14.73
CA ILE A 284 14.74 -21.34 -14.26
C ILE A 284 14.91 -21.32 -12.74
N PHE A 285 15.13 -20.14 -12.16
CA PHE A 285 15.25 -19.97 -10.71
C PHE A 285 13.99 -20.45 -10.00
N ILE A 286 12.81 -20.08 -10.50
CA ILE A 286 11.51 -20.51 -9.97
C ILE A 286 11.38 -22.04 -10.09
N ARG A 287 11.62 -22.61 -11.27
CA ARG A 287 11.53 -24.07 -11.50
C ARG A 287 12.42 -24.90 -10.56
N LYS A 288 13.60 -24.38 -10.20
CA LYS A 288 14.56 -25.06 -9.31
C LYS A 288 14.17 -25.00 -7.83
N ARG A 289 13.19 -24.18 -7.45
CA ARG A 289 12.82 -23.97 -6.04
C ARG A 289 11.88 -25.06 -5.56
N ASN A 290 12.03 -25.40 -4.29
CA ASN A 290 11.10 -26.27 -3.57
C ASN A 290 10.13 -25.42 -2.75
N TYR A 291 8.83 -25.64 -2.92
CA TYR A 291 7.73 -24.94 -2.22
C TYR A 291 7.72 -25.03 -0.68
N SER A 292 8.62 -25.81 -0.07
CA SER A 292 8.54 -26.20 1.35
C SER A 292 9.35 -25.35 2.33
N PHE A 293 10.12 -24.35 1.86
CA PHE A 293 10.98 -23.54 2.73
C PHE A 293 10.62 -22.06 2.67
N CYS A 294 10.34 -21.46 3.83
CA CYS A 294 10.23 -20.01 3.96
C CYS A 294 11.56 -19.36 3.59
N LEU A 295 11.56 -18.46 2.61
CA LEU A 295 12.78 -17.86 2.08
C LEU A 295 13.03 -16.48 2.71
N SER A 296 14.26 -16.26 3.19
CA SER A 296 14.69 -14.93 3.63
C SER A 296 15.09 -14.06 2.44
N LYS A 297 15.01 -12.72 2.59
CA LYS A 297 15.49 -11.76 1.57
C LYS A 297 16.98 -11.99 1.23
N ALA A 298 17.79 -12.33 2.22
CA ALA A 298 19.22 -12.58 2.05
C ALA A 298 19.52 -13.83 1.20
N GLU A 299 18.85 -14.94 1.50
CA GLU A 299 18.99 -16.18 0.73
C GLU A 299 18.46 -16.01 -0.70
N LEU A 300 17.33 -15.31 -0.86
CA LEU A 300 16.76 -14.99 -2.17
C LEU A 300 17.80 -14.26 -3.02
N THR A 301 18.41 -13.21 -2.47
CA THR A 301 19.32 -12.35 -3.20
C THR A 301 20.57 -13.10 -3.64
N VAL A 302 21.21 -13.87 -2.76
CA VAL A 302 22.39 -14.66 -3.15
C VAL A 302 22.03 -15.72 -4.19
N SER A 303 21.00 -16.52 -3.94
CA SER A 303 20.63 -17.62 -4.84
C SER A 303 20.15 -17.11 -6.20
N PHE A 304 19.43 -15.99 -6.24
CA PHE A 304 18.98 -15.37 -7.48
C PHE A 304 20.16 -14.78 -8.27
N LEU A 305 21.06 -14.05 -7.62
CA LEU A 305 22.26 -13.51 -8.29
C LEU A 305 23.19 -14.61 -8.81
N LEU A 306 23.35 -15.71 -8.06
CA LEU A 306 24.09 -16.88 -8.51
C LEU A 306 23.42 -17.54 -9.72
N GLU A 307 22.10 -17.62 -9.76
CA GLU A 307 21.39 -18.12 -10.92
C GLU A 307 21.54 -17.17 -12.11
N VAL A 308 21.42 -15.85 -11.94
CA VAL A 308 21.49 -14.89 -13.06
C VAL A 308 22.91 -14.76 -13.63
N PHE A 309 23.92 -14.60 -12.78
CA PHE A 309 25.29 -14.25 -13.18
C PHE A 309 26.30 -15.40 -13.07
N GLY A 310 25.95 -16.48 -12.40
CA GLY A 310 26.84 -17.60 -12.13
C GLY A 310 27.83 -17.34 -10.98
N PRO A 311 28.39 -18.41 -10.38
CA PRO A 311 29.23 -18.31 -9.18
C PRO A 311 30.55 -17.59 -9.40
N THR A 312 31.02 -17.52 -10.65
CA THR A 312 32.32 -16.94 -11.00
C THR A 312 32.27 -15.41 -11.12
N TYR A 313 31.13 -14.83 -11.49
CA TYR A 313 31.06 -13.43 -11.92
C TYR A 313 30.00 -12.59 -11.18
N TYR A 314 29.14 -13.21 -10.36
CA TYR A 314 28.02 -12.49 -9.74
C TYR A 314 28.45 -11.28 -8.91
N ILE A 315 29.57 -11.33 -8.19
CA ILE A 315 30.07 -10.19 -7.41
C ILE A 315 30.58 -9.09 -8.34
N ASP A 316 31.44 -9.39 -9.30
CA ASP A 316 32.06 -8.39 -10.17
C ASP A 316 31.02 -7.68 -11.06
N VAL A 317 30.07 -8.45 -11.60
CA VAL A 317 28.98 -7.94 -12.43
C VAL A 317 28.00 -7.11 -11.59
N LEU A 318 27.64 -7.57 -10.38
CA LEU A 318 26.82 -6.80 -9.47
C LEU A 318 27.48 -5.47 -9.11
N ASN A 319 28.78 -5.47 -8.80
CA ASN A 319 29.52 -4.24 -8.50
C ASN A 319 29.57 -3.29 -9.70
N THR A 320 29.75 -3.81 -10.90
CA THR A 320 29.74 -3.01 -12.13
C THR A 320 28.38 -2.34 -12.33
N ILE A 321 27.27 -3.06 -12.10
CA ILE A 321 25.91 -2.51 -12.15
C ILE A 321 25.70 -1.50 -11.01
N TYR A 322 26.20 -1.81 -9.81
CA TYR A 322 26.06 -0.97 -8.63
C TYR A 322 26.80 0.37 -8.75
N TYR A 323 27.95 0.43 -9.43
CA TYR A 323 28.65 1.70 -9.63
C TYR A 323 28.04 2.57 -10.75
N LEU A 324 27.03 2.07 -11.48
CA LEU A 324 26.32 2.83 -12.51
C LEU A 324 25.12 3.60 -11.95
N GLN A 325 24.63 3.27 -10.76
CA GLN A 325 23.67 4.12 -10.05
C GLN A 325 24.40 5.30 -9.38
N PRO A 326 23.73 6.46 -9.23
CA PRO A 326 24.29 7.51 -8.40
C PRO A 326 24.34 7.05 -6.93
N TYR A 327 25.53 7.15 -6.32
CA TYR A 327 25.79 6.78 -4.94
C TYR A 327 26.47 7.93 -4.18
N ARG A 328 26.19 8.02 -2.88
CA ARG A 328 26.79 8.97 -1.95
C ARG A 328 28.24 8.56 -1.64
N ALA A 329 29.00 9.43 -0.99
CA ALA A 329 30.42 9.19 -0.70
C ALA A 329 30.69 7.95 0.19
N ASP A 330 29.68 7.48 0.92
CA ASP A 330 29.68 6.25 1.74
C ASP A 330 29.34 4.97 0.93
N GLY A 331 29.03 5.12 -0.37
CA GLY A 331 28.62 4.02 -1.24
C GLY A 331 27.13 3.68 -1.17
N SER A 332 26.31 4.37 -0.38
CA SER A 332 24.85 4.20 -0.36
C SER A 332 24.19 4.81 -1.61
N PRO A 333 23.05 4.29 -2.09
CA PRO A 333 22.37 4.87 -3.25
C PRO A 333 21.86 6.29 -2.93
N THR A 334 21.89 7.21 -3.90
CA THR A 334 21.37 8.58 -3.68
C THR A 334 19.86 8.66 -3.54
N HIS A 335 19.14 7.61 -3.93
CA HIS A 335 17.68 7.55 -3.84
C HIS A 335 17.27 6.87 -2.53
N ASP A 336 16.55 7.60 -1.67
CA ASP A 336 16.17 7.20 -0.31
C ASP A 336 14.91 6.30 -0.24
N GLY A 337 14.57 5.61 -1.33
CA GLY A 337 13.48 4.64 -1.33
C GLY A 337 13.76 3.46 -0.38
N TYR A 338 12.72 2.97 0.31
CA TYR A 338 12.82 1.82 1.23
C TYR A 338 13.57 0.63 0.61
N PHE A 339 13.19 0.22 -0.61
CA PHE A 339 13.81 -0.94 -1.26
C PHE A 339 15.23 -0.67 -1.79
N SER A 340 15.62 0.58 -2.12
CA SER A 340 17.02 0.88 -2.47
C SER A 340 17.92 0.79 -1.24
N GLN A 341 17.47 1.31 -0.11
CA GLN A 341 18.22 1.20 1.15
C GLN A 341 18.27 -0.27 1.64
N GLU A 342 17.17 -1.00 1.52
CA GLU A 342 17.12 -2.43 1.89
C GLU A 342 18.03 -3.29 0.99
N LEU A 343 18.05 -3.03 -0.33
CA LEU A 343 19.02 -3.68 -1.24
C LEU A 343 20.46 -3.40 -0.82
N TYR A 344 20.79 -2.14 -0.53
CA TYR A 344 22.12 -1.76 -0.08
C TYR A 344 22.52 -2.44 1.23
N ARG A 345 21.62 -2.47 2.23
CA ARG A 345 21.85 -3.15 3.52
C ARG A 345 22.09 -4.64 3.33
N ILE A 346 21.29 -5.31 2.48
CA ILE A 346 21.45 -6.74 2.19
C ILE A 346 22.75 -7.01 1.42
N PHE A 347 23.10 -6.16 0.44
CA PHE A 347 24.38 -6.29 -0.27
C PHE A 347 25.59 -6.11 0.65
N LEU A 348 25.52 -5.20 1.63
CA LEU A 348 26.55 -5.05 2.66
C LEU A 348 26.60 -6.24 3.62
N GLN A 349 25.46 -6.69 4.14
CA GLN A 349 25.36 -7.84 5.04
C GLN A 349 25.98 -9.09 4.40
N LEU A 350 25.74 -9.29 3.11
CA LEU A 350 26.24 -10.41 2.33
C LEU A 350 27.65 -10.20 1.77
N SER A 351 28.28 -9.04 2.03
CA SER A 351 29.61 -8.66 1.51
C SER A 351 29.71 -8.75 -0.02
N LEU A 352 28.62 -8.39 -0.72
CA LEU A 352 28.52 -8.43 -2.18
C LEU A 352 29.10 -7.19 -2.87
N LEU A 353 29.40 -6.12 -2.13
CA LEU A 353 30.00 -4.90 -2.66
C LEU A 353 31.49 -4.82 -2.33
N HIS A 354 32.30 -4.40 -3.31
CA HIS A 354 33.71 -4.09 -3.12
C HIS A 354 33.82 -2.82 -2.27
N GLN A 355 34.36 -2.96 -1.05
CA GLN A 355 34.61 -1.79 -0.21
C GLN A 355 35.71 -0.92 -0.85
N PRO A 356 35.49 0.39 -1.05
CA PRO A 356 36.57 1.26 -1.49
C PRO A 356 37.66 1.28 -0.41
N ALA A 357 38.92 1.10 -0.84
CA ALA A 357 40.07 1.10 0.03
C ALA A 357 40.39 2.51 0.55
N VAL A 358 39.57 3.04 1.47
CA VAL A 358 39.88 4.23 2.26
C VAL A 358 39.30 4.02 3.66
N THR A 359 40.21 3.80 4.60
CA THR A 359 40.11 3.99 6.06
C THR A 359 38.78 3.68 6.75
N LYS A 360 38.81 2.69 7.63
CA LYS A 360 37.88 2.51 8.76
C LYS A 360 37.63 3.84 9.49
N GLU A 361 36.59 4.55 9.10
CA GLU A 361 35.92 5.55 9.93
C GLU A 361 34.42 5.38 9.71
N ASN A 362 33.72 5.17 10.83
CA ASN A 362 32.30 4.96 10.89
C ASN A 362 31.56 6.22 10.41
N THR A 363 31.06 6.22 9.18
CA THR A 363 30.07 7.22 8.71
C THR A 363 28.75 6.51 8.46
N LEU A 364 27.91 6.48 9.50
CA LEU A 364 26.48 6.21 9.42
C LEU A 364 25.76 7.49 9.01
N SER A 365 24.84 7.41 8.05
CA SER A 365 23.98 8.52 7.63
C SER A 365 23.07 8.98 8.79
N VAL A 366 22.71 10.26 8.80
CA VAL A 366 21.89 10.92 9.85
C VAL A 366 20.49 10.30 9.97
N GLU A 367 19.95 9.73 8.89
CA GLU A 367 18.64 9.07 8.85
C GLU A 367 18.71 7.60 9.30
N ASP A 368 19.82 6.90 9.04
CA ASP A 368 20.08 5.57 9.60
C ASP A 368 20.35 5.61 11.12
N LYS A 369 20.83 6.74 11.67
CA LYS A 369 20.99 6.92 13.13
C LYS A 369 19.69 7.26 13.86
N ALA A 370 18.70 7.85 13.19
CA ALA A 370 17.40 8.14 13.80
C ALA A 370 16.51 6.88 13.88
N SER A 371 16.61 5.98 12.89
CA SER A 371 15.83 4.76 12.79
C SER A 371 16.50 3.52 13.42
N SER A 372 17.83 3.50 13.54
CA SER A 372 18.54 2.56 14.42
C SER A 372 18.76 3.22 15.78
N GLY A 373 17.89 2.90 16.74
CA GLY A 373 17.80 3.58 18.03
C GLY A 373 19.13 4.08 18.57
N LEU A 374 19.28 5.42 18.64
CA LEU A 374 20.43 6.10 19.23
C LEU A 374 20.71 5.49 20.62
N LYS A 375 21.84 4.79 20.74
CA LYS A 375 22.29 4.23 22.03
C LYS A 375 23.23 5.16 22.78
N ASP A 376 23.78 6.21 22.14
CA ASP A 376 24.86 7.00 22.73
C ASP A 376 24.74 8.53 22.47
N PRO A 377 24.84 9.40 23.51
CA PRO A 377 24.84 10.86 23.36
C PRO A 377 25.94 11.43 22.47
N THR A 378 27.02 10.68 22.25
CA THR A 378 28.20 11.10 21.48
C THR A 378 27.87 11.37 20.01
N ASP A 379 26.89 10.65 19.45
CA ASP A 379 26.45 10.75 18.05
C ASP A 379 25.77 12.09 17.70
N ILE A 380 25.23 12.81 18.70
CA ILE A 380 24.49 14.07 18.49
C ILE A 380 25.46 15.19 18.06
N MET A 381 26.65 15.23 18.63
CA MET A 381 27.62 16.30 18.33
C MET A 381 28.16 16.20 16.91
N ASP A 382 28.42 14.98 16.43
CA ASP A 382 28.91 14.72 15.08
C ASP A 382 27.92 15.22 14.02
N ILE A 383 26.62 15.00 14.25
CA ILE A 383 25.54 15.46 13.35
C ILE A 383 25.41 16.98 13.38
N LEU A 384 25.46 17.60 14.57
CA LEU A 384 25.33 19.05 14.70
C LEU A 384 26.52 19.80 14.08
N GLN A 385 27.72 19.22 14.14
CA GLN A 385 28.95 19.81 13.58
C GLN A 385 29.23 19.44 12.12
N ASP A 386 28.48 18.50 11.54
CA ASP A 386 28.65 18.14 10.13
C ASP A 386 28.33 19.35 9.23
N ALA A 387 29.33 19.78 8.46
CA ALA A 387 29.23 20.87 7.51
C ALA A 387 28.43 20.49 6.25
N LYS A 388 28.21 19.20 6.00
CA LYS A 388 27.42 18.69 4.87
C LYS A 388 25.90 18.70 5.14
N CYS A 389 25.50 18.78 6.40
CA CYS A 389 24.09 18.75 6.83
C CYS A 389 23.52 20.17 6.89
N SER A 390 22.37 20.41 6.25
CA SER A 390 21.76 21.74 6.23
C SER A 390 21.14 22.11 7.58
N ASP A 391 20.96 23.40 7.84
CA ASP A 391 20.27 23.87 9.05
C ASP A 391 18.78 23.44 9.09
N ALA A 392 18.17 23.09 7.95
CA ALA A 392 16.82 22.52 7.91
C ALA A 392 16.82 21.08 8.40
N ASP A 393 17.78 20.27 7.95
CA ASP A 393 17.93 18.87 8.34
C ASP A 393 18.26 18.75 9.84
N LYS A 394 19.15 19.60 10.34
CA LYS A 394 19.48 19.66 11.78
C LYS A 394 18.26 20.05 12.63
N ARG A 395 17.41 20.96 12.14
CA ARG A 395 16.15 21.32 12.81
C ARG A 395 15.18 20.15 12.85
N MET A 396 15.02 19.45 11.73
CA MET A 396 14.18 18.26 11.64
C MET A 396 14.67 17.17 12.60
N PHE A 397 15.99 16.91 12.63
CA PHE A 397 16.61 15.97 13.55
C PHE A 397 16.33 16.30 15.03
N ILE A 398 16.53 17.56 15.45
CA ILE A 398 16.23 18.00 16.82
C ILE A 398 14.74 17.81 17.14
N ARG A 399 13.85 18.15 16.21
CA ARG A 399 12.41 18.01 16.37
C ARG A 399 12.00 16.54 16.54
N THR A 400 12.55 15.64 15.72
CA THR A 400 12.27 14.19 15.80
C THR A 400 12.77 13.60 17.11
N ILE A 401 14.00 13.90 17.53
CA ILE A 401 14.54 13.41 18.81
C ILE A 401 13.68 13.86 19.98
N VAL A 402 13.33 15.15 20.03
CA VAL A 402 12.55 15.68 21.15
C VAL A 402 11.13 15.10 21.18
N LYS A 403 10.55 14.80 20.03
CA LYS A 403 9.21 14.20 19.92
C LYS A 403 9.19 12.75 20.39
N GLU A 404 10.17 11.96 20.00
CA GLU A 404 10.18 10.52 20.25
C GLU A 404 10.89 10.15 21.55
N GLN A 405 12.10 10.70 21.74
CA GLN A 405 13.02 10.36 22.83
C GLN A 405 13.73 11.60 23.40
N PRO A 406 12.99 12.55 24.00
CA PRO A 406 13.55 13.78 24.57
C PRO A 406 14.61 13.51 25.65
N GLU A 407 14.55 12.34 26.30
CA GLU A 407 15.52 11.89 27.29
C GLU A 407 16.94 11.85 26.75
N ILE A 408 17.12 11.52 25.46
CA ILE A 408 18.44 11.45 24.82
C ILE A 408 19.08 12.84 24.78
N LEU A 409 18.35 13.85 24.31
CA LEU A 409 18.84 15.23 24.25
C LEU A 409 19.06 15.82 25.65
N ILE A 410 18.15 15.52 26.59
CA ILE A 410 18.30 15.94 27.99
C ILE A 410 19.53 15.28 28.64
N GLN A 411 19.77 13.99 28.38
CA GLN A 411 20.96 13.29 28.87
C GLN A 411 22.23 13.86 28.23
N TRP A 412 22.22 14.15 26.93
CA TRP A 412 23.34 14.79 26.25
C TRP A 412 23.68 16.15 26.87
N LEU A 413 22.68 17.00 27.14
CA LEU A 413 22.87 18.28 27.82
C LEU A 413 23.46 18.13 29.23
N ARG A 414 23.21 17.00 29.92
CA ARG A 414 23.62 16.77 31.33
C ARG A 414 24.91 15.98 31.51
N LEU A 415 25.14 14.96 30.68
CA LEU A 415 26.20 13.96 30.80
C LEU A 415 27.36 14.18 29.81
N GLY A 416 27.19 15.03 28.80
CA GLY A 416 28.19 15.21 27.75
C GLY A 416 29.58 15.49 28.35
N ILE A 417 30.55 14.65 27.98
CA ILE A 417 31.96 14.81 28.34
C ILE A 417 32.52 16.10 27.69
N THR A 418 31.86 16.63 26.65
CA THR A 418 32.11 17.97 26.08
C THR A 418 30.92 18.47 25.22
N PRO A 419 29.83 19.05 25.77
CA PRO A 419 29.16 20.11 25.04
C PRO A 419 30.10 21.31 25.17
N ASN A 420 30.99 21.52 24.20
CA ASN A 420 31.61 22.83 24.06
C ASN A 420 30.46 23.85 23.98
N MET A 421 30.63 25.06 24.53
CA MET A 421 29.60 26.13 24.45
C MET A 421 29.02 26.28 23.03
N THR A 422 29.83 25.94 22.02
CA THR A 422 29.46 25.77 20.60
C THR A 422 28.24 24.88 20.35
N GLY A 423 28.14 23.69 20.95
CA GLY A 423 27.02 22.78 20.74
C GLY A 423 25.70 23.32 21.30
N ILE A 424 25.76 23.96 22.47
CA ILE A 424 24.60 24.62 23.08
C ILE A 424 24.16 25.82 22.23
N ALA A 425 25.11 26.60 21.71
CA ALA A 425 24.80 27.71 20.81
C ALA A 425 24.15 27.24 19.51
N ILE A 426 24.63 26.14 18.91
CA ILE A 426 24.04 25.54 17.71
C ILE A 426 22.60 25.08 17.99
N VAL A 427 22.38 24.31 19.08
CA VAL A 427 21.03 23.86 19.43
C VAL A 427 20.12 25.04 19.74
N ALA A 428 20.58 26.08 20.44
CA ALA A 428 19.77 27.26 20.73
C ALA A 428 19.35 28.03 19.47
N ALA A 429 20.23 28.09 18.47
CA ALA A 429 19.95 28.75 17.20
C ALA A 429 18.93 27.97 16.36
N LEU A 430 18.96 26.65 16.43
CA LEU A 430 18.11 25.77 15.60
C LEU A 430 16.79 25.37 16.27
N ILE A 431 16.76 25.21 17.59
CA ILE A 431 15.58 24.70 18.30
C ILE A 431 14.41 25.69 18.22
N GLU A 432 13.27 25.18 17.76
CA GLU A 432 12.01 25.93 17.73
C GLU A 432 11.40 26.04 19.13
N VAL A 433 10.58 27.08 19.34
CA VAL A 433 9.97 27.34 20.66
C VAL A 433 9.08 26.18 21.10
N ASP A 434 8.28 25.62 20.19
CA ASP A 434 7.39 24.50 20.49
C ASP A 434 8.18 23.24 20.82
N THR A 435 9.19 22.90 20.02
CA THR A 435 10.12 21.81 20.30
C THR A 435 10.79 21.96 21.68
N MET A 436 11.26 23.17 22.02
CA MET A 436 11.82 23.42 23.35
C MET A 436 10.79 23.22 24.47
N ASN A 437 9.54 23.66 24.27
CA ASN A 437 8.48 23.48 25.25
C ASN A 437 8.13 21.98 25.45
N CYS A 438 8.13 21.16 24.39
CA CYS A 438 7.94 19.71 24.50
C CYS A 438 9.08 19.04 25.28
N MET A 439 10.33 19.45 25.02
CA MET A 439 11.49 18.97 25.79
C MET A 439 11.38 19.36 27.28
N LEU A 440 10.94 20.59 27.57
CA LEU A 440 10.73 21.04 28.96
C LEU A 440 9.58 20.29 29.64
N ALA A 441 8.51 19.95 28.92
CA ALA A 441 7.43 19.13 29.43
C ALA A 441 7.91 17.72 29.82
N ALA A 442 8.76 17.11 28.99
CA ALA A 442 9.39 15.82 29.28
C ALA A 442 10.34 15.88 30.50
N LEU A 443 10.93 17.04 30.78
CA LEU A 443 11.76 17.24 31.97
C LEU A 443 10.92 17.40 33.25
N SER A 444 9.93 18.29 33.22
CA SER A 444 9.00 18.58 34.32
C SER A 444 8.02 19.67 33.89
N PHE A 445 6.72 19.48 34.15
CA PHE A 445 5.70 20.47 33.79
C PHE A 445 5.88 21.79 34.55
N ASN A 446 6.41 21.72 35.78
CA ASN A 446 6.76 22.92 36.54
C ASN A 446 7.95 23.68 35.92
N THR A 447 8.86 22.99 35.24
CA THR A 447 9.98 23.65 34.55
C THR A 447 9.52 24.37 33.28
N LEU A 448 8.60 23.76 32.53
CA LEU A 448 7.93 24.43 31.41
C LEU A 448 7.21 25.71 31.89
N GLN A 449 6.40 25.62 32.94
CA GLN A 449 5.70 26.80 33.48
C GLN A 449 6.67 27.91 33.93
N ALA A 450 7.79 27.56 34.56
CA ALA A 450 8.79 28.55 34.97
C ALA A 450 9.40 29.29 33.77
N VAL A 451 9.67 28.58 32.66
CA VAL A 451 10.19 29.17 31.42
C VAL A 451 9.13 30.02 30.71
N GLU A 452 7.87 29.60 30.68
CA GLU A 452 6.76 30.39 30.13
C GLU A 452 6.59 31.72 30.90
N VAL A 453 6.67 31.66 32.24
CA VAL A 453 6.64 32.84 33.10
C VAL A 453 7.82 33.79 32.80
N MET A 454 9.01 33.24 32.64
CA MET A 454 10.21 34.01 32.27
C MET A 454 10.07 34.66 30.89
N ARG A 455 9.57 33.93 29.89
CA ARG A 455 9.33 34.44 28.54
C ARG A 455 8.33 35.61 28.56
N ASN A 456 7.23 35.47 29.30
CA ASN A 456 6.22 36.52 29.42
C ASN A 456 6.77 37.76 30.14
N TYR A 457 7.52 37.56 31.23
CA TYR A 457 8.18 38.64 31.94
C TYR A 457 9.16 39.42 31.04
N LEU A 458 10.03 38.71 30.30
CA LEU A 458 10.98 39.35 29.39
C LEU A 458 10.29 40.12 28.27
N ARG A 459 9.20 39.57 27.69
CA ARG A 459 8.41 40.26 26.67
C ARG A 459 7.76 41.54 27.20
N GLN A 460 7.23 41.49 28.42
CA GLN A 460 6.68 42.67 29.08
C GLN A 460 7.78 43.73 29.29
N GLN A 461 8.93 43.35 29.84
CA GLN A 461 10.06 44.26 30.07
C GLN A 461 10.62 44.85 28.76
N TYR A 462 10.61 44.07 27.67
CA TYR A 462 10.98 44.53 26.34
C TYR A 462 9.98 45.57 25.81
N SER A 463 8.67 45.31 25.95
CA SER A 463 7.62 46.26 25.54
C SER A 463 7.62 47.56 26.34
N GLU A 464 8.10 47.53 27.59
CA GLU A 464 8.24 48.68 28.48
C GLU A 464 9.59 49.42 28.29
N GLU A 465 10.40 49.05 27.29
CA GLU A 465 11.72 49.64 26.99
C GLU A 465 12.67 49.71 28.20
N SER A 466 12.66 48.66 29.02
CA SER A 466 13.46 48.58 30.25
C SER A 466 14.94 48.86 29.99
N ASP A 467 15.57 49.67 30.85
CA ASP A 467 16.93 50.17 30.65
C ASP A 467 17.99 49.08 30.44
N TRP A 468 17.80 47.91 31.04
CA TRP A 468 18.74 46.79 30.97
C TRP A 468 18.56 45.90 29.73
N LEU A 469 17.49 46.09 28.94
CA LEU A 469 17.24 45.41 27.65
C LEU A 469 17.45 46.33 26.44
N LYS A 470 17.92 47.56 26.64
CA LYS A 470 18.14 48.54 25.58
C LYS A 470 19.19 48.06 24.57
N GLY A 471 18.83 48.13 23.29
CA GLY A 471 19.72 47.79 22.17
C GLY A 471 19.68 46.33 21.71
N ILE A 472 18.82 45.50 22.32
CA ILE A 472 18.63 44.09 21.95
C ILE A 472 17.46 43.98 20.96
N THR A 473 17.60 43.17 19.91
CA THR A 473 16.45 42.84 19.04
C THR A 473 15.59 41.73 19.64
N GLU A 474 14.31 41.66 19.29
CA GLU A 474 13.42 40.56 19.73
C GLU A 474 13.99 39.17 19.38
N THR A 475 14.64 39.04 18.22
CA THR A 475 15.32 37.80 17.80
C THR A 475 16.51 37.43 18.69
N GLN A 476 17.28 38.41 19.14
CA GLN A 476 18.39 38.21 20.08
C GLN A 476 17.86 37.85 21.48
N LEU A 477 16.77 38.48 21.92
CA LEU A 477 16.12 38.19 23.20
C LEU A 477 15.69 36.71 23.27
N GLU A 478 15.02 36.21 22.23
CA GLU A 478 14.57 34.82 22.16
C GLU A 478 15.76 33.83 22.06
N LEU A 479 16.82 34.17 21.32
CA LEU A 479 18.03 33.35 21.25
C LEU A 479 18.74 33.24 22.61
N LEU A 480 18.92 34.37 23.31
CA LEU A 480 19.53 34.42 24.64
C LEU A 480 18.69 33.63 25.66
N LEU A 481 17.36 33.71 25.56
CA LEU A 481 16.48 32.91 26.41
C LEU A 481 16.65 31.41 26.16
N ARG A 482 16.70 30.96 24.90
CA ARG A 482 16.95 29.55 24.56
C ARG A 482 18.30 29.07 25.09
N GLN A 483 19.36 29.84 24.90
CA GLN A 483 20.69 29.53 25.43
C GLN A 483 20.67 29.41 26.96
N SER A 484 20.03 30.36 27.64
CA SER A 484 19.90 30.37 29.09
C SER A 484 19.14 29.15 29.61
N VAL A 485 18.06 28.75 28.93
CA VAL A 485 17.28 27.56 29.27
C VAL A 485 18.09 26.27 29.07
N LEU A 486 18.83 26.13 27.96
CA LEU A 486 19.69 24.97 27.74
C LEU A 486 20.82 24.88 28.77
N MET A 487 21.41 26.03 29.13
CA MET A 487 22.40 26.12 30.22
C MET A 487 21.79 25.78 31.58
N TRP A 488 20.54 26.18 31.82
CA TRP A 488 19.80 25.86 33.04
C TRP A 488 19.54 24.35 33.18
N ILE A 489 19.22 23.67 32.08
CA ILE A 489 19.09 22.21 32.01
C ILE A 489 20.43 21.53 32.27
N ARG A 490 21.50 21.97 31.59
CA ARG A 490 22.86 21.45 31.74
C ARG A 490 23.35 21.53 33.19
N LYS A 491 23.21 22.69 33.82
CA LYS A 491 23.64 22.91 35.21
C LYS A 491 22.75 22.20 36.23
N GLY A 492 21.61 21.66 35.81
CA GLY A 492 20.67 20.96 36.70
C GLY A 492 19.92 21.88 37.66
N TYR A 493 19.97 23.19 37.45
CA TYR A 493 19.42 24.22 38.33
C TYR A 493 17.89 24.19 38.42
N TYR A 494 17.22 23.63 37.42
CA TYR A 494 15.77 23.41 37.44
C TYR A 494 15.25 22.55 38.61
N ARG A 495 16.12 21.80 39.29
CA ARG A 495 15.78 20.99 40.48
C ARG A 495 15.76 21.81 41.78
N LEU A 496 16.29 23.03 41.77
CA LEU A 496 16.40 23.86 42.96
C LEU A 496 15.10 24.64 43.23
N PRO A 497 14.87 25.14 44.45
CA PRO A 497 13.62 25.82 44.82
C PRO A 497 13.41 27.16 44.09
N ASN A 498 14.48 27.92 43.83
CA ASN A 498 14.42 29.27 43.23
C ASN A 498 14.62 29.23 41.70
N ARG A 499 13.81 28.41 41.03
CA ARG A 499 13.91 28.11 39.58
C ARG A 499 13.97 29.35 38.70
N PHE A 500 13.05 30.29 38.96
CA PHE A 500 12.94 31.53 38.18
C PHE A 500 14.18 32.41 38.36
N ASP A 501 14.60 32.64 39.60
CA ASP A 501 15.71 33.57 39.89
C ASP A 501 17.03 33.04 39.34
N GLN A 502 17.21 31.72 39.32
CA GLN A 502 18.36 31.08 38.68
C GLN A 502 18.34 31.20 37.16
N LEU A 503 17.18 31.02 36.54
CA LEU A 503 17.04 31.21 35.09
C LEU A 503 17.25 32.67 34.70
N LEU A 504 16.73 33.62 35.48
CA LEU A 504 16.96 35.05 35.31
C LEU A 504 18.44 35.42 35.49
N ASN A 505 19.13 34.82 36.46
CA ASN A 505 20.57 35.03 36.63
C ASN A 505 21.36 34.53 35.41
N LEU A 506 21.06 33.32 34.91
CA LEU A 506 21.70 32.80 33.70
C LEU A 506 21.43 33.69 32.47
N PHE A 507 20.20 34.19 32.33
CA PHE A 507 19.86 35.13 31.26
C PHE A 507 20.63 36.44 31.36
N TYR A 508 20.71 37.01 32.57
CA TYR A 508 21.47 38.23 32.80
C TYR A 508 22.98 38.03 32.56
N GLN A 509 23.52 36.88 32.95
CA GLN A 509 24.91 36.49 32.68
C GLN A 509 25.20 36.38 31.18
N GLU A 510 24.34 35.70 30.42
CA GLU A 510 24.49 35.58 28.96
C GLU A 510 24.38 36.95 28.27
N LEU A 511 23.52 37.83 28.78
CA LEU A 511 23.35 39.17 28.23
C LEU A 511 24.54 40.11 28.51
N THR A 512 25.02 40.13 29.76
CA THR A 512 25.97 41.16 30.25
C THR A 512 27.40 40.65 30.42
N GLY A 513 27.62 39.34 30.35
CA GLY A 513 28.87 38.65 30.66
C GLY A 513 29.28 38.72 32.15
N LYS A 514 28.39 39.18 33.05
CA LYS A 514 28.69 39.40 34.47
C LYS A 514 27.69 38.68 35.37
N GLU A 515 28.21 38.09 36.45
CA GLU A 515 27.40 37.63 37.58
C GLU A 515 27.15 38.81 38.54
N ASP A 516 25.88 39.23 38.67
CA ASP A 516 25.48 40.24 39.65
C ASP A 516 24.17 39.83 40.34
N GLU A 517 24.29 39.03 41.39
CA GLU A 517 23.16 38.55 42.18
C GLU A 517 22.32 39.69 42.79
N ALA A 518 22.93 40.87 43.05
CA ALA A 518 22.23 42.00 43.65
C ALA A 518 21.30 42.74 42.66
N ILE A 519 21.62 42.71 41.36
CA ILE A 519 20.73 43.20 40.31
C ILE A 519 19.61 42.19 40.03
N VAL A 520 19.96 40.90 39.95
CA VAL A 520 18.98 39.81 39.75
C VAL A 520 17.95 39.81 40.87
N THR A 521 18.38 39.95 42.14
CA THR A 521 17.47 40.03 43.30
C THR A 521 16.53 41.24 43.26
N ARG A 522 16.99 42.37 42.69
CA ARG A 522 16.14 43.56 42.48
C ARG A 522 15.13 43.34 41.35
N LEU A 523 15.55 42.73 40.25
CA LEU A 523 14.68 42.37 39.12
C LEU A 523 13.65 41.30 39.51
N SER A 524 14.04 40.30 40.31
CA SER A 524 13.14 39.26 40.80
C SER A 524 12.23 39.71 41.95
N ALA A 525 12.50 40.88 42.55
CA ALA A 525 11.62 41.53 43.52
C ALA A 525 10.64 42.54 42.88
N SER A 526 10.66 42.70 41.55
CA SER A 526 9.77 43.62 40.82
C SER A 526 8.30 43.25 40.98
N GLN A 527 7.44 44.27 41.07
CA GLN A 527 5.99 44.12 41.30
C GLN A 527 5.25 43.27 40.23
N PRO A 528 5.57 43.35 38.93
CA PRO A 528 4.99 42.47 37.91
C PRO A 528 5.30 41.00 38.21
N LEU A 529 6.50 40.71 38.71
CA LEU A 529 6.92 39.35 38.98
C LEU A 529 6.32 38.80 40.28
N LYS A 530 6.10 39.64 41.30
CA LYS A 530 5.33 39.23 42.49
C LYS A 530 3.88 38.90 42.13
N GLU A 531 3.22 39.73 41.33
CA GLU A 531 1.86 39.47 40.85
C GLU A 531 1.78 38.21 39.97
N ILE A 532 2.80 37.95 39.14
CA ILE A 532 2.90 36.73 38.32
C ILE A 532 3.27 35.50 39.17
N LYS A 533 4.10 35.60 40.22
CA LYS A 533 4.45 34.49 41.13
C LYS A 533 3.31 34.18 42.12
N GLU A 534 2.61 35.19 42.63
CA GLU A 534 1.46 35.07 43.55
C GLU A 534 0.18 34.67 42.80
N GLY A 535 -0.11 35.32 41.66
CA GLY A 535 -1.15 34.90 40.72
C GLY A 535 -0.87 33.52 40.13
N LEU A 536 0.43 33.19 39.97
CA LEU A 536 1.21 31.96 39.78
C LEU A 536 1.04 30.78 40.77
N GLY A 537 0.83 31.07 42.06
CA GLY A 537 0.73 30.05 43.11
C GLY A 537 1.89 29.02 43.15
N LEU A 538 3.09 29.39 42.67
CA LEU A 538 4.25 28.49 42.52
C LEU A 538 4.83 27.93 43.85
N GLU A 539 4.25 28.32 44.99
CA GLU A 539 4.74 27.96 46.34
C GLU A 539 3.94 26.83 47.02
N GLN A 540 2.83 26.36 46.46
CA GLN A 540 1.99 25.34 47.11
C GLN A 540 2.45 23.91 46.81
N SER A 541 3.41 23.42 47.60
CA SER A 541 3.88 22.03 47.58
C SER A 541 3.00 21.12 48.48
N GLY A 542 1.83 20.70 47.97
CA GLY A 542 0.95 19.75 48.67
C GLY A 542 0.64 18.53 47.81
N ARG A 543 0.60 17.32 48.42
CA ARG A 543 0.05 16.12 47.75
C ARG A 543 -1.45 16.31 47.53
N TRP A 544 -1.92 16.21 46.29
CA TRP A 544 -3.32 16.46 45.94
C TRP A 544 -4.07 15.13 45.75
N SER A 545 -5.19 14.95 46.46
CA SER A 545 -6.09 13.82 46.21
C SER A 545 -7.04 14.14 45.05
N ILE A 546 -7.42 13.11 44.27
CA ILE A 546 -8.33 13.26 43.13
C ILE A 546 -9.69 13.84 43.54
N GLN A 547 -10.19 13.48 44.73
CA GLN A 547 -11.46 13.99 45.28
C GLN A 547 -11.41 15.49 45.55
N ARG A 548 -10.31 15.97 46.15
CA ARG A 548 -10.11 17.40 46.42
C ARG A 548 -9.91 18.19 45.13
N LEU A 549 -9.26 17.60 44.14
CA LEU A 549 -9.10 18.18 42.82
C LEU A 549 -10.45 18.31 42.09
N GLN A 550 -11.31 17.29 42.17
CA GLN A 550 -12.67 17.31 41.63
C GLN A 550 -13.54 18.41 42.28
N GLU A 551 -13.50 18.54 43.60
CA GLU A 551 -14.21 19.59 44.33
C GLU A 551 -13.80 20.98 43.83
N ILE A 552 -12.49 21.27 43.78
CA ILE A 552 -11.98 22.60 43.41
C ILE A 552 -12.22 22.91 41.92
N LEU A 553 -12.05 21.94 41.03
CA LEU A 553 -12.31 22.13 39.59
C LEU A 553 -13.78 22.41 39.28
N SER A 554 -14.69 21.91 40.13
CA SER A 554 -16.14 22.12 40.02
C SER A 554 -16.59 23.50 40.52
N VAL A 555 -15.76 24.23 41.29
CA VAL A 555 -16.08 25.58 41.76
C VAL A 555 -15.95 26.59 40.62
N SER A 556 -17.04 27.32 40.33
CA SER A 556 -17.08 28.33 39.25
C SER A 556 -16.28 29.60 39.54
N VAL A 557 -16.05 29.91 40.83
CA VAL A 557 -15.34 31.11 41.30
C VAL A 557 -13.83 31.00 41.13
N VAL A 558 -13.28 29.79 41.01
CA VAL A 558 -11.84 29.57 40.84
C VAL A 558 -11.44 29.83 39.38
N THR A 559 -10.42 30.67 39.17
CA THR A 559 -9.94 31.00 37.83
C THR A 559 -9.33 29.80 37.12
N ASP A 560 -9.44 29.76 35.79
CA ASP A 560 -8.86 28.67 34.98
C ASP A 560 -7.33 28.53 35.17
N ASP A 561 -6.63 29.60 35.52
CA ASP A 561 -5.19 29.56 35.84
C ASP A 561 -4.88 28.78 37.12
N ILE A 562 -5.69 28.94 38.17
CA ILE A 562 -5.56 28.15 39.40
C ILE A 562 -5.88 26.68 39.11
N LYS A 563 -6.94 26.43 38.33
CA LYS A 563 -7.33 25.08 37.91
C LYS A 563 -6.24 24.37 37.09
N ARG A 564 -5.61 25.08 36.14
CA ARG A 564 -4.48 24.58 35.34
C ARG A 564 -3.32 24.12 36.24
N LYS A 565 -2.96 24.90 37.25
CA LYS A 565 -1.85 24.57 38.15
C LYS A 565 -2.11 23.36 39.00
N LEU A 566 -3.30 23.26 39.57
CA LEU A 566 -3.67 22.11 40.38
C LEU A 566 -3.59 20.82 39.56
N LEU A 567 -4.05 20.86 38.31
CA LEU A 567 -3.91 19.75 37.37
C LEU A 567 -2.44 19.44 37.06
N VAL A 568 -1.61 20.46 36.81
CA VAL A 568 -0.18 20.27 36.54
C VAL A 568 0.54 19.68 37.75
N CYS A 569 0.29 20.17 38.97
CA CYS A 569 0.86 19.62 40.19
C CYS A 569 0.42 18.17 40.42
N PHE A 570 -0.85 17.84 40.12
CA PHE A 570 -1.36 16.48 40.22
C PHE A 570 -0.69 15.55 39.21
N LEU A 571 -0.53 15.98 37.95
CA LEU A 571 0.17 15.18 36.94
C LEU A 571 1.64 15.01 37.29
N GLU A 572 2.33 16.07 37.74
CA GLU A 572 3.73 16.03 38.16
C GLU A 572 3.94 15.03 39.33
N GLN A 573 3.00 14.96 40.28
CA GLN A 573 3.02 13.97 41.37
C GLN A 573 2.94 12.53 40.85
N SER A 574 2.28 12.35 39.72
CA SER A 574 2.11 11.08 39.03
C SER A 574 3.10 10.88 37.89
N SER A 575 4.25 11.57 37.90
CA SER A 575 5.31 11.45 36.88
C SER A 575 5.82 10.04 36.61
N LYS A 576 5.61 9.10 37.55
CA LYS A 576 5.95 7.68 37.36
C LYS A 576 4.89 6.88 36.60
N ASP A 577 3.64 7.33 36.61
CA ASP A 577 2.51 6.65 36.00
C ASP A 577 1.41 7.65 35.61
N TYR A 578 1.60 8.31 34.46
CA TYR A 578 0.60 9.24 33.92
C TYR A 578 -0.69 8.53 33.48
N ALA A 579 -0.61 7.27 33.04
CA ALA A 579 -1.79 6.52 32.61
C ALA A 579 -2.78 6.35 33.77
N GLU A 580 -2.29 6.02 34.97
CA GLU A 580 -3.10 5.93 36.17
C GLU A 580 -3.68 7.30 36.59
N ALA A 581 -2.91 8.37 36.44
CA ALA A 581 -3.40 9.73 36.71
C ALA A 581 -4.55 10.13 35.79
N VAL A 582 -4.40 9.86 34.48
CA VAL A 582 -5.44 10.11 33.47
C VAL A 582 -6.66 9.22 33.74
N ARG A 583 -6.46 7.98 34.18
CA ARG A 583 -7.55 7.08 34.59
C ARG A 583 -8.38 7.66 35.74
N LEU A 584 -7.70 8.13 36.79
CA LEU A 584 -8.36 8.74 37.95
C LEU A 584 -9.13 10.00 37.54
N LEU A 585 -8.57 10.82 36.65
CA LEU A 585 -9.26 11.98 36.09
C LEU A 585 -10.47 11.58 35.23
N HIS A 586 -10.37 10.52 34.43
CA HIS A 586 -11.48 10.01 33.63
C HIS A 586 -12.62 9.44 34.49
N ALA A 587 -12.29 8.66 35.52
CA ALA A 587 -13.27 8.09 36.45
C ALA A 587 -14.05 9.18 37.20
N CYS A 588 -13.43 10.33 37.46
CA CYS A 588 -14.08 11.50 38.06
C CYS A 588 -14.76 12.45 37.05
N GLY A 589 -14.79 12.11 35.76
CA GLY A 589 -15.42 12.94 34.71
C GLY A 589 -14.64 14.20 34.33
N LEU A 590 -13.34 14.27 34.65
CA LEU A 590 -12.49 15.45 34.48
C LEU A 590 -11.66 15.44 33.18
N SER A 591 -11.81 14.45 32.29
CA SER A 591 -11.02 14.36 31.04
C SER A 591 -11.17 15.58 30.12
N ASN A 592 -12.38 16.16 30.03
CA ASN A 592 -12.59 17.36 29.23
C ASN A 592 -11.90 18.59 29.86
N SER A 593 -11.96 18.70 31.19
CA SER A 593 -11.26 19.74 31.94
C SER A 593 -9.75 19.63 31.78
N LEU A 594 -9.22 18.40 31.77
CA LEU A 594 -7.81 18.11 31.48
C LEU A 594 -7.43 18.67 30.10
N CYS A 595 -8.10 18.23 29.02
CA CYS A 595 -7.80 18.67 27.66
C CYS A 595 -8.00 20.17 27.42
N ARG A 596 -8.91 20.83 28.15
CA ARG A 596 -9.16 22.27 28.06
C ARG A 596 -8.12 23.11 28.79
N LEU A 597 -7.62 22.64 29.94
CA LEU A 597 -6.83 23.46 30.85
C LEU A 597 -5.32 23.29 30.69
N ILE A 598 -4.85 22.11 30.29
CA ILE A 598 -3.41 21.86 30.11
C ILE A 598 -2.90 22.40 28.77
N SER A 599 -1.65 22.84 28.76
CA SER A 599 -1.00 23.26 27.52
C SER A 599 -0.70 22.06 26.62
N GLN A 600 -0.58 22.31 25.33
CA GLN A 600 -0.32 21.27 24.32
C GLN A 600 0.95 20.44 24.60
N PRO A 601 2.10 21.02 25.00
CA PRO A 601 3.30 20.24 25.33
C PRO A 601 3.10 19.25 26.49
N ILE A 602 2.29 19.62 27.49
CA ILE A 602 1.96 18.74 28.62
C ILE A 602 1.08 17.58 28.14
N TRP A 603 0.10 17.86 27.28
CA TRP A 603 -0.74 16.82 26.68
C TRP A 603 0.07 15.84 25.83
N GLU A 604 0.98 16.35 24.99
CA GLU A 604 1.86 15.54 24.14
C GLU A 604 2.78 14.65 24.95
N GLU A 605 3.36 15.12 26.07
CA GLU A 605 4.21 14.29 26.92
C GLU A 605 3.40 13.20 27.66
N VAL A 606 2.20 13.53 28.15
CA VAL A 606 1.29 12.53 28.76
C VAL A 606 0.90 11.47 27.73
N LEU A 607 0.61 11.88 26.49
CA LEU A 607 0.32 10.99 25.38
C LEU A 607 1.53 10.08 25.09
N ARG A 608 2.73 10.66 24.91
CA ARG A 608 3.97 9.94 24.61
C ARG A 608 4.29 8.87 25.64
N GLN A 609 4.32 9.21 26.92
CA GLN A 609 4.62 8.25 28.00
C GLN A 609 3.59 7.12 28.08
N SER A 610 2.32 7.43 27.83
CA SER A 610 1.26 6.42 27.77
C SER A 610 1.46 5.48 26.57
N THR A 611 1.84 6.01 25.40
CA THR A 611 2.16 5.23 24.20
C THR A 611 3.39 4.34 24.40
N VAL A 612 4.47 4.89 24.98
CA VAL A 612 5.69 4.13 25.32
C VAL A 612 5.36 2.95 26.23
N ARG A 613 4.47 3.14 27.21
CA ARG A 613 4.01 2.06 28.08
C ARG A 613 3.20 1.00 27.32
N LEU A 614 2.36 1.41 26.38
CA LEU A 614 1.49 0.50 25.63
C LEU A 614 2.30 -0.38 24.66
N VAL A 615 3.15 0.21 23.82
CA VAL A 615 3.80 -0.48 22.69
C VAL A 615 5.32 -0.61 22.80
N GLY A 616 5.95 0.05 23.77
CA GLY A 616 7.41 0.13 23.88
C GLY A 616 8.02 1.21 22.97
N LEU A 617 9.27 1.56 23.24
CA LEU A 617 9.99 2.63 22.53
C LEU A 617 10.07 2.42 21.01
N GLU A 618 10.31 1.17 20.58
CA GLU A 618 10.48 0.80 19.16
C GLU A 618 9.28 1.19 18.29
N ASN A 619 8.06 1.08 18.83
CA ASN A 619 6.82 1.29 18.09
C ASN A 619 6.13 2.62 18.43
N THR A 620 6.73 3.43 19.30
CA THR A 620 6.14 4.68 19.77
C THR A 620 6.06 5.72 18.65
N ALA A 621 7.10 5.82 17.82
CA ALA A 621 7.15 6.76 16.70
C ALA A 621 5.97 6.58 15.74
N LEU A 622 5.62 5.33 15.45
CA LEU A 622 4.53 4.96 14.56
C LEU A 622 3.17 5.38 15.13
N LEU A 623 2.87 5.04 16.39
CA LEU A 623 1.60 5.42 17.02
C LEU A 623 1.47 6.93 17.24
N LEU A 624 2.54 7.63 17.59
CA LEU A 624 2.50 9.09 17.73
C LEU A 624 2.24 9.78 16.40
N SER A 625 2.85 9.29 15.32
CA SER A 625 2.61 9.82 13.98
C SER A 625 1.15 9.63 13.54
N LEU A 626 0.54 8.49 13.89
CA LEU A 626 -0.89 8.26 13.68
C LEU A 626 -1.75 9.26 14.46
N PHE A 627 -1.43 9.50 15.74
CA PHE A 627 -2.18 10.47 16.55
C PHE A 627 -2.07 11.88 16.01
N ASP A 628 -0.89 12.29 15.54
CA ASP A 628 -0.71 13.60 14.93
C ASP A 628 -1.51 13.74 13.63
N GLY A 629 -1.51 12.72 12.78
CA GLY A 629 -2.34 12.68 11.57
C GLY A 629 -3.83 12.81 11.91
N LEU A 630 -4.33 12.03 12.87
CA LEU A 630 -5.71 12.11 13.35
C LEU A 630 -6.07 13.50 13.89
N MET A 631 -5.15 14.13 14.63
CA MET A 631 -5.34 15.47 15.19
C MET A 631 -5.30 16.57 14.13
N ALA A 632 -4.38 16.47 13.16
CA ALA A 632 -4.26 17.44 12.06
C ALA A 632 -5.52 17.46 11.18
N HIS A 633 -6.12 16.29 10.98
CA HIS A 633 -7.33 16.11 10.16
C HIS A 633 -8.61 15.92 11.00
N GLU A 634 -8.62 16.30 12.28
CA GLU A 634 -9.78 16.14 13.19
C GLU A 634 -11.07 16.72 12.59
N ARG A 635 -10.99 17.88 11.92
CA ARG A 635 -12.16 18.52 11.29
C ARG A 635 -12.74 17.70 10.16
N ALA A 636 -11.89 17.18 9.28
CA ALA A 636 -12.30 16.36 8.13
C ALA A 636 -12.87 15.00 8.58
N LEU A 637 -12.36 14.46 9.70
CA LEU A 637 -12.73 13.14 10.19
C LEU A 637 -13.89 13.18 11.20
N SER A 638 -14.23 14.35 11.73
CA SER A 638 -15.22 14.51 12.80
C SER A 638 -16.61 13.93 12.48
N SER A 639 -16.99 13.84 11.20
CA SER A 639 -18.26 13.26 10.75
C SER A 639 -18.36 11.75 10.98
N TYR A 640 -17.24 11.05 11.07
CA TYR A 640 -17.18 9.60 11.20
C TYR A 640 -17.08 9.12 12.66
N TRP A 641 -16.95 10.04 13.63
CA TRP A 641 -16.59 9.65 14.99
C TRP A 641 -17.82 9.32 15.84
N LYS A 642 -17.85 8.13 16.43
CA LYS A 642 -18.96 7.69 17.29
C LYS A 642 -18.94 8.44 18.63
N GLY A 643 -20.13 8.83 19.11
CA GLY A 643 -20.31 9.52 20.40
C GLY A 643 -20.02 11.02 20.32
N GLY A 644 -20.98 11.81 19.86
CA GLY A 644 -20.86 13.26 19.76
C GLY A 644 -20.72 13.97 21.11
N SER A 645 -19.79 14.93 21.15
CA SER A 645 -19.53 16.01 22.15
C SER A 645 -18.15 16.00 22.84
N LYS A 646 -17.41 14.88 22.85
CA LYS A 646 -16.05 14.84 23.45
C LYS A 646 -14.95 15.13 22.40
N PRO A 647 -13.94 15.99 22.72
CA PRO A 647 -12.82 16.31 21.82
C PRO A 647 -11.92 15.10 21.57
N LEU A 648 -11.26 15.01 20.39
CA LEU A 648 -10.38 13.88 20.05
C LEU A 648 -9.33 13.62 21.12
N LYS A 649 -8.71 14.71 21.59
CA LYS A 649 -7.66 14.68 22.63
C LYS A 649 -8.09 13.92 23.88
N ALA A 650 -9.35 14.02 24.28
CA ALA A 650 -9.87 13.31 25.43
C ALA A 650 -10.10 11.82 25.11
N ARG A 651 -10.56 11.51 23.89
CA ARG A 651 -10.82 10.13 23.45
C ARG A 651 -9.53 9.33 23.32
N LEU A 652 -8.50 9.90 22.71
CA LEU A 652 -7.19 9.24 22.55
C LEU A 652 -6.58 8.88 23.91
N LEU A 653 -6.60 9.81 24.86
CA LEU A 653 -6.10 9.55 26.20
C LEU A 653 -6.91 8.48 26.95
N VAL A 654 -8.24 8.53 26.86
CA VAL A 654 -9.11 7.51 27.49
C VAL A 654 -8.89 6.15 26.86
N TRP A 655 -8.82 6.08 25.52
CA TRP A 655 -8.54 4.87 24.78
C TRP A 655 -7.20 4.24 25.19
N LEU A 656 -6.13 5.05 25.22
CA LEU A 656 -4.80 4.58 25.64
C LEU A 656 -4.84 3.97 27.04
N VAL A 657 -5.47 4.65 27.98
CA VAL A 657 -5.54 4.22 29.39
C VAL A 657 -6.35 2.94 29.56
N GLU A 658 -7.51 2.82 28.91
CA GLU A 658 -8.31 1.60 28.98
C GLU A 658 -7.60 0.44 28.29
N THR A 659 -6.90 0.69 27.18
CA THR A 659 -6.13 -0.34 26.46
C THR A 659 -4.93 -0.82 27.30
N ILE A 660 -4.20 0.09 27.95
CA ILE A 660 -3.11 -0.26 28.89
C ILE A 660 -3.65 -1.11 30.05
N ARG A 661 -4.85 -0.81 30.56
CA ARG A 661 -5.49 -1.59 31.64
C ARG A 661 -5.91 -2.99 31.19
N LEU A 662 -6.38 -3.13 29.95
CA LEU A 662 -6.88 -4.36 29.37
C LEU A 662 -5.77 -5.27 28.81
N GLN A 663 -4.50 -4.86 28.90
CA GLN A 663 -3.39 -5.72 28.47
C GLN A 663 -3.34 -7.01 29.31
N GLU A 664 -3.57 -8.14 28.63
CA GLU A 664 -3.15 -9.45 29.12
C GLU A 664 -1.62 -9.55 29.04
N THR A 665 -1.03 -10.50 29.76
CA THR A 665 0.43 -10.68 29.94
C THR A 665 1.25 -10.84 28.64
N HIS A 666 0.61 -10.87 27.46
CA HIS A 666 1.25 -10.92 26.14
C HIS A 666 1.05 -9.61 25.37
N LYS A 667 2.16 -8.97 24.97
CA LYS A 667 2.15 -7.78 24.11
C LYS A 667 1.59 -8.13 22.73
N LYS A 668 0.51 -7.46 22.33
CA LYS A 668 -0.07 -7.56 20.98
C LYS A 668 0.79 -6.82 19.94
N PRO A 669 0.75 -7.22 18.66
CA PRO A 669 1.32 -6.44 17.57
C PRO A 669 0.72 -5.04 17.49
N VAL A 670 1.49 -4.05 17.05
CA VAL A 670 1.06 -2.65 16.95
C VAL A 670 -0.21 -2.49 16.10
N VAL A 671 -0.31 -3.28 15.03
CA VAL A 671 -1.46 -3.29 14.12
C VAL A 671 -2.77 -3.60 14.85
N GLU A 672 -2.76 -4.47 15.87
CA GLU A 672 -3.96 -4.76 16.64
C GLU A 672 -4.39 -3.58 17.51
N TYR A 673 -3.44 -2.82 18.06
CA TYR A 673 -3.76 -1.59 18.79
C TYR A 673 -4.33 -0.53 17.85
N ILE A 674 -3.76 -0.38 16.65
CA ILE A 674 -4.31 0.54 15.64
C ILE A 674 -5.75 0.16 15.28
N ARG A 675 -6.03 -1.12 15.04
CA ARG A 675 -7.42 -1.57 14.78
C ARG A 675 -8.35 -1.33 15.96
N SER A 676 -7.88 -1.57 17.18
CA SER A 676 -8.67 -1.30 18.39
C SER A 676 -8.98 0.19 18.53
N LEU A 677 -8.02 1.07 18.21
CA LEU A 677 -8.22 2.51 18.21
C LEU A 677 -9.31 2.91 17.22
N PHE A 678 -9.23 2.46 15.97
CA PHE A 678 -10.24 2.77 14.95
C PHE A 678 -11.61 2.19 15.29
N ALA A 679 -11.65 0.96 15.83
CA ALA A 679 -12.88 0.34 16.28
C ALA A 679 -13.56 1.15 17.41
N ASP A 680 -12.79 1.75 18.32
CA ASP A 680 -13.33 2.55 19.42
C ASP A 680 -13.68 3.99 19.01
N LEU A 681 -12.93 4.59 18.07
CA LEU A 681 -13.18 5.96 17.60
C LEU A 681 -14.35 6.05 16.61
N VAL A 682 -14.48 5.07 15.71
CA VAL A 682 -15.37 5.11 14.53
C VAL A 682 -16.40 3.98 14.56
N GLY A 683 -16.05 2.82 15.14
CA GLY A 683 -16.86 1.61 15.10
C GLY A 683 -16.50 0.70 13.92
N ARG A 684 -16.58 -0.62 14.13
CA ARG A 684 -16.08 -1.65 13.19
C ARG A 684 -16.63 -1.59 11.76
N GLU A 685 -17.82 -1.03 11.57
CA GLU A 685 -18.53 -1.01 10.28
C GLU A 685 -18.05 0.12 9.35
N GLU A 686 -17.42 1.17 9.89
CA GLU A 686 -17.01 2.38 9.16
C GLU A 686 -15.48 2.54 9.10
N ILE A 687 -14.73 1.54 9.58
CA ILE A 687 -13.25 1.56 9.62
C ILE A 687 -12.68 1.80 8.23
N SER A 688 -13.17 1.07 7.22
CA SER A 688 -12.65 1.19 5.84
C SER A 688 -12.91 2.59 5.24
N GLU A 689 -14.03 3.25 5.55
CA GLU A 689 -14.32 4.61 5.07
C GLU A 689 -13.43 5.67 5.74
N VAL A 690 -13.15 5.52 7.04
CA VAL A 690 -12.24 6.44 7.74
C VAL A 690 -10.80 6.22 7.32
N ILE A 691 -10.37 4.98 7.11
CA ILE A 691 -9.05 4.69 6.54
C ILE A 691 -8.96 5.32 5.15
N LEU A 692 -9.99 5.22 4.31
CA LEU A 692 -10.02 5.88 2.99
C LEU A 692 -9.98 7.42 3.09
N ALA A 693 -10.71 8.01 4.03
CA ALA A 693 -10.69 9.46 4.26
C ALA A 693 -9.32 9.93 4.76
N LEU A 694 -8.74 9.23 5.74
CA LEU A 694 -7.38 9.45 6.20
C LEU A 694 -6.36 9.29 5.09
N TRP A 695 -6.54 8.30 4.22
CA TRP A 695 -5.64 8.04 3.10
C TRP A 695 -5.69 9.15 2.05
N ARG A 696 -6.88 9.73 1.79
CA ARG A 696 -7.02 10.91 0.91
C ARG A 696 -6.43 12.17 1.54
N GLU A 697 -6.64 12.38 2.83
CA GLU A 697 -6.21 13.59 3.53
C GLU A 697 -4.70 13.58 3.87
N MET A 698 -4.14 12.41 4.18
CA MET A 698 -2.73 12.23 4.53
C MET A 698 -1.84 11.82 3.34
N GLY A 699 -2.41 11.47 2.18
CA GLY A 699 -1.67 11.03 0.99
C GLY A 699 -0.69 12.07 0.41
N HIS A 700 -0.74 13.31 0.91
CA HIS A 700 0.15 14.42 0.53
C HIS A 700 1.25 14.71 1.56
N THR A 701 1.31 14.00 2.69
CA THR A 701 2.36 14.25 3.70
C THR A 701 3.56 13.33 3.47
N ASP A 702 4.74 13.92 3.18
CA ASP A 702 6.05 13.27 2.98
C ASP A 702 6.63 12.59 4.24
N SER A 703 5.79 12.01 5.10
CA SER A 703 6.21 11.37 6.35
C SER A 703 6.28 9.85 6.19
N PRO A 704 7.48 9.22 6.31
CA PRO A 704 7.65 7.77 6.18
C PRO A 704 6.78 6.96 7.14
N ALA A 705 6.57 7.48 8.36
CA ALA A 705 5.70 6.86 9.35
C ALA A 705 4.22 6.82 8.89
N THR A 706 3.79 7.83 8.13
CA THR A 706 2.42 7.93 7.62
C THR A 706 2.18 6.91 6.50
N GLU A 707 3.16 6.72 5.63
CA GLU A 707 3.12 5.66 4.61
C GLU A 707 3.10 4.26 5.26
N GLU A 708 3.92 4.01 6.27
CA GLU A 708 3.96 2.75 7.00
C GLU A 708 2.62 2.44 7.71
N ILE A 709 2.02 3.43 8.38
CA ILE A 709 0.69 3.32 9.00
C ILE A 709 -0.37 2.94 7.95
N LEU A 710 -0.35 3.61 6.81
CA LEU A 710 -1.31 3.37 5.73
C LEU A 710 -1.11 1.99 5.09
N HIS A 711 0.13 1.53 4.93
CA HIS A 711 0.45 0.19 4.47
C HIS A 711 -0.04 -0.90 5.44
N LEU A 712 0.22 -0.74 6.74
CA LEU A 712 -0.21 -1.68 7.79
C LEU A 712 -1.75 -1.79 7.90
N LEU A 713 -2.45 -0.69 7.63
CA LEU A 713 -3.92 -0.63 7.57
C LEU A 713 -4.48 -1.28 6.29
N VAL A 714 -3.81 -1.12 5.14
CA VAL A 714 -4.26 -1.59 3.82
C VAL A 714 -4.00 -3.08 3.58
N ASP A 715 -2.86 -3.62 4.02
CA ASP A 715 -2.49 -5.02 3.73
C ASP A 715 -3.41 -6.05 4.41
N ASN A 716 -4.22 -5.59 5.37
CA ASN A 716 -5.08 -6.43 6.19
C ASN A 716 -6.59 -6.26 5.93
N GLU A 717 -7.01 -5.39 5.02
CA GLU A 717 -8.42 -5.26 4.62
C GLU A 717 -8.63 -5.44 3.10
N SER A 718 -9.90 -5.66 2.75
CA SER A 718 -10.47 -6.28 1.54
C SER A 718 -9.83 -6.02 0.15
N ARG A 719 -10.12 -6.93 -0.79
CA ARG A 719 -9.75 -6.92 -2.23
C ARG A 719 -10.03 -5.58 -2.95
N GLN A 720 -11.02 -4.80 -2.49
CA GLN A 720 -11.34 -3.46 -3.02
C GLN A 720 -10.27 -2.40 -2.74
N ILE A 721 -9.60 -2.46 -1.58
CA ILE A 721 -8.56 -1.48 -1.21
C ILE A 721 -7.26 -1.78 -1.99
N ARG A 722 -6.98 -3.06 -2.29
CA ARG A 722 -5.86 -3.45 -3.17
C ARG A 722 -6.03 -2.95 -4.61
N LEU A 723 -7.26 -3.02 -5.14
CA LEU A 723 -7.60 -2.49 -6.48
C LEU A 723 -7.40 -0.96 -6.54
N MET A 724 -7.73 -0.24 -5.46
CA MET A 724 -7.49 1.21 -5.40
C MET A 724 -6.02 1.60 -5.20
N LYS A 725 -5.17 0.73 -4.63
CA LYS A 725 -3.70 0.96 -4.54
C LYS A 725 -3.07 0.99 -5.94
N THR A 726 -3.57 0.17 -6.86
CA THR A 726 -3.23 0.22 -8.29
C THR A 726 -3.78 1.48 -8.94
N ASP A 727 -5.06 1.81 -8.72
CA ASP A 727 -5.69 3.00 -9.31
C ASP A 727 -5.04 4.31 -8.82
N TYR A 728 -4.55 4.37 -7.58
CA TYR A 728 -3.83 5.53 -7.06
C TYR A 728 -2.37 5.57 -7.48
N LYS A 729 -1.67 4.45 -7.63
CA LYS A 729 -0.33 4.50 -8.24
C LYS A 729 -0.43 4.97 -9.68
N GLU A 730 -1.48 4.55 -10.39
CA GLU A 730 -1.79 5.03 -11.73
C GLU A 730 -2.22 6.51 -11.71
N TRP A 731 -3.06 6.92 -10.76
CA TRP A 731 -3.48 8.31 -10.58
C TRP A 731 -2.35 9.24 -10.11
N LEU A 732 -1.46 8.79 -9.24
CA LEU A 732 -0.30 9.54 -8.73
C LEU A 732 0.74 9.66 -9.85
N ARG A 733 0.97 8.58 -10.61
CA ARG A 733 1.78 8.62 -11.83
C ARG A 733 1.15 9.56 -12.87
N GLN A 734 -0.17 9.54 -13.01
CA GLN A 734 -0.89 10.43 -13.90
C GLN A 734 -0.85 11.88 -13.40
N ALA A 735 -0.98 12.13 -12.10
CA ALA A 735 -0.91 13.45 -11.48
C ALA A 735 0.52 14.00 -11.50
N GLU A 736 1.55 13.15 -11.34
CA GLU A 736 2.96 13.50 -11.54
C GLU A 736 3.26 13.76 -13.01
N ASN A 737 2.72 12.97 -13.93
CA ASN A 737 2.85 13.20 -15.37
C ASN A 737 2.14 14.48 -15.79
N ASP A 738 0.96 14.75 -15.25
CA ASP A 738 0.18 15.96 -15.49
C ASP A 738 0.87 17.17 -14.83
N SER A 739 1.41 17.03 -13.62
CA SER A 739 2.21 18.06 -12.95
C SER A 739 3.51 18.36 -13.70
N ASN A 740 4.21 17.33 -14.20
CA ASN A 740 5.42 17.48 -15.02
C ASN A 740 5.11 18.10 -16.39
N ALA A 741 4.00 17.70 -17.02
CA ALA A 741 3.52 18.30 -18.27
C ALA A 741 3.12 19.77 -18.08
N VAL A 742 2.42 20.08 -16.99
CA VAL A 742 2.03 21.46 -16.63
C VAL A 742 3.26 22.29 -16.21
N GLN A 743 4.24 21.71 -15.50
CA GLN A 743 5.53 22.37 -15.21
C GLN A 743 6.34 22.65 -16.48
N MET A 744 6.36 21.73 -17.44
CA MET A 744 7.02 21.91 -18.74
C MET A 744 6.32 23.01 -19.57
N LEU A 745 4.99 23.04 -19.56
CA LEU A 745 4.18 24.09 -20.20
C LEU A 745 4.39 25.44 -19.51
N PHE A 746 4.52 25.47 -18.19
CA PHE A 746 4.83 26.68 -17.43
C PHE A 746 6.24 27.21 -17.71
N LYS A 747 7.27 26.33 -17.68
CA LYS A 747 8.66 26.70 -17.98
C LYS A 747 8.84 27.24 -19.41
N SER A 748 8.01 26.83 -20.36
CA SER A 748 8.03 27.40 -21.72
C SER A 748 7.42 28.81 -21.80
N ARG A 749 6.39 29.10 -20.99
CA ARG A 749 5.66 30.39 -20.97
C ARG A 749 6.12 31.39 -19.91
N TRP A 750 7.06 31.02 -19.04
CA TRP A 750 7.61 31.85 -17.96
C TRP A 750 8.82 32.72 -18.38
N ASN A 751 9.19 32.72 -19.65
CA ASN A 751 10.44 33.36 -20.10
C ASN A 751 10.28 34.84 -20.47
N THR A 752 9.06 35.31 -20.76
CA THR A 752 8.78 36.71 -21.10
C THR A 752 7.53 37.21 -20.35
N ALA A 753 7.40 38.53 -20.18
CA ALA A 753 6.26 39.13 -19.51
C ALA A 753 4.94 38.90 -20.27
N ASP A 754 4.97 38.97 -21.61
CA ASP A 754 3.79 38.77 -22.45
C ASP A 754 3.29 37.31 -22.42
N ASP A 755 4.20 36.33 -22.52
CA ASP A 755 3.86 34.90 -22.42
C ASP A 755 3.32 34.53 -21.03
N PHE A 756 3.82 35.21 -19.99
CA PHE A 756 3.36 35.01 -18.62
C PHE A 756 1.96 35.61 -18.38
N ILE A 757 1.65 36.76 -18.97
CA ILE A 757 0.30 37.34 -18.96
C ILE A 757 -0.68 36.40 -19.67
N GLU A 758 -0.31 35.88 -20.84
CA GLU A 758 -1.14 34.91 -21.58
C GLU A 758 -1.36 33.62 -20.77
N TRP A 759 -0.37 33.19 -20.00
CA TRP A 759 -0.52 32.08 -19.06
C TRP A 759 -1.42 32.41 -17.86
N LEU A 760 -1.34 33.62 -17.29
CA LEU A 760 -2.21 34.07 -16.20
C LEU A 760 -3.68 34.11 -16.64
N ASP A 761 -3.95 34.63 -17.84
CA ASP A 761 -5.30 34.77 -18.40
C ASP A 761 -5.87 33.44 -18.97
N GLY A 762 -5.01 32.45 -19.24
CA GLY A 762 -5.43 31.17 -19.79
C GLY A 762 -6.29 30.33 -18.83
N THR A 763 -7.48 29.90 -19.25
CA THR A 763 -8.39 29.07 -18.43
C THR A 763 -8.07 27.56 -18.48
N SER A 764 -7.03 27.16 -19.20
CA SER A 764 -6.68 25.76 -19.43
C SER A 764 -6.06 25.04 -18.24
N ILE A 765 -5.59 25.79 -17.22
CA ILE A 765 -4.98 25.24 -16.00
C ILE A 765 -5.78 25.73 -14.79
N PRO A 766 -6.21 24.84 -13.88
CA PRO A 766 -6.93 25.22 -12.64
C PRO A 766 -6.12 26.16 -11.75
N TYR A 767 -6.81 27.02 -11.00
CA TYR A 767 -6.22 28.04 -10.12
C TYR A 767 -5.23 27.48 -9.09
N GLU A 768 -5.58 26.37 -8.45
CA GLU A 768 -4.77 25.72 -7.40
C GLU A 768 -3.42 25.23 -7.96
N ASN A 769 -3.43 24.69 -9.18
CA ASN A 769 -2.21 24.25 -9.86
C ASN A 769 -1.34 25.45 -10.28
N LYS A 770 -1.94 26.57 -10.71
CA LYS A 770 -1.19 27.81 -11.01
C LYS A 770 -0.52 28.39 -9.76
N SER A 771 -1.22 28.41 -8.61
CA SER A 771 -0.68 28.86 -7.32
C SER A 771 0.51 27.99 -6.86
N GLY A 772 0.36 26.66 -6.93
CA GLY A 772 1.43 25.73 -6.57
C GLY A 772 2.69 25.90 -7.41
N LEU A 773 2.55 26.02 -8.74
CA LEU A 773 3.67 26.24 -9.67
C LEU A 773 4.38 27.57 -9.43
N LEU A 774 3.62 28.63 -9.17
CA LEU A 774 4.16 29.96 -8.83
C LEU A 774 4.98 29.90 -7.55
N ARG A 775 4.42 29.35 -6.46
CA ARG A 775 5.13 29.22 -5.18
C ARG A 775 6.41 28.42 -5.32
N HIS A 776 6.35 27.27 -5.98
CA HIS A 776 7.51 26.40 -6.20
C HIS A 776 8.60 27.09 -7.04
N THR A 777 8.23 27.82 -8.09
CA THR A 777 9.20 28.51 -8.96
C THR A 777 9.78 29.76 -8.31
N ILE A 778 9.00 30.45 -7.46
CA ILE A 778 9.49 31.58 -6.64
C ILE A 778 10.53 31.10 -5.63
N THR A 779 10.34 29.91 -5.04
CA THR A 779 11.32 29.30 -4.14
C THR A 779 12.58 28.83 -4.87
N GLU A 780 12.47 28.27 -6.07
CA GLU A 780 13.62 27.76 -6.83
C GLU A 780 14.40 28.85 -7.58
N GLN A 781 13.74 29.86 -8.15
CA GLN A 781 14.36 30.88 -9.01
C GLN A 781 13.91 32.32 -8.67
N PRO A 782 14.13 32.79 -7.43
CA PRO A 782 13.63 34.08 -6.94
C PRO A 782 14.16 35.28 -7.74
N ALA A 783 15.40 35.21 -8.26
CA ALA A 783 16.01 36.29 -9.02
C ALA A 783 15.32 36.52 -10.38
N LYS A 784 14.91 35.46 -11.08
CA LYS A 784 14.17 35.57 -12.34
C LYS A 784 12.74 36.05 -12.11
N TRP A 785 12.10 35.62 -11.03
CA TRP A 785 10.78 36.12 -10.65
C TRP A 785 10.79 37.64 -10.41
N ILE A 786 11.79 38.13 -9.69
CA ILE A 786 11.95 39.58 -9.45
C ILE A 786 12.16 40.35 -10.76
N HIS A 787 12.88 39.76 -11.72
CA HIS A 787 13.06 40.37 -13.05
C HIS A 787 11.74 40.41 -13.83
N LEU A 788 11.01 39.30 -13.84
CA LEU A 788 9.72 39.18 -14.51
C LEU A 788 8.66 40.13 -13.93
N LEU A 789 8.62 40.29 -12.60
CA LEU A 789 7.76 41.27 -11.93
C LEU A 789 8.07 42.73 -12.30
N ARG A 790 9.32 43.04 -12.65
CA ARG A 790 9.72 44.38 -13.10
C ARG A 790 9.34 44.66 -14.55
N ASP A 791 9.28 43.61 -15.37
CA ASP A 791 8.97 43.69 -16.79
C ASP A 791 7.44 43.63 -17.06
N LEU A 792 6.63 43.29 -16.05
CA LEU A 792 5.17 43.30 -16.15
C LEU A 792 4.60 44.72 -16.21
N PRO A 793 3.57 44.99 -17.05
CA PRO A 793 2.90 46.27 -17.08
C PRO A 793 2.27 46.57 -15.71
N HIS A 794 2.39 47.81 -15.23
CA HIS A 794 1.91 48.25 -13.91
C HIS A 794 0.37 48.28 -13.74
N GLU A 795 -0.37 47.53 -14.55
CA GLU A 795 -1.81 47.41 -14.41
C GLU A 795 -2.16 46.67 -13.11
N SER A 796 -3.05 47.25 -12.30
CA SER A 796 -3.32 46.74 -10.95
C SER A 796 -3.96 45.34 -10.96
N GLN A 797 -4.61 44.94 -12.05
CA GLN A 797 -5.32 43.65 -12.14
C GLN A 797 -4.36 42.46 -12.08
N TYR A 798 -3.21 42.52 -12.76
CA TYR A 798 -2.25 41.41 -12.80
C TYR A 798 -1.45 41.30 -11.50
N ILE A 799 -1.07 42.43 -10.90
CA ILE A 799 -0.41 42.44 -9.58
C ILE A 799 -1.36 41.89 -8.50
N THR A 800 -2.66 42.23 -8.58
CA THR A 800 -3.68 41.72 -7.65
C THR A 800 -3.94 40.22 -7.87
N ALA A 801 -3.97 39.77 -9.12
CA ALA A 801 -4.10 38.35 -9.44
C ALA A 801 -2.91 37.55 -8.92
N ILE A 802 -1.68 38.00 -9.16
CA ILE A 802 -0.44 37.39 -8.66
C ILE A 802 -0.43 37.33 -7.13
N ALA A 803 -0.86 38.39 -6.44
CA ALA A 803 -0.99 38.41 -4.98
C ALA A 803 -2.05 37.43 -4.44
N GLY A 804 -3.02 37.01 -5.26
CA GLY A 804 -3.95 35.93 -4.91
C GLY A 804 -3.33 34.53 -5.04
N TYR A 805 -2.35 34.37 -5.95
CA TYR A 805 -1.70 33.08 -6.22
C TYR A 805 -0.51 32.78 -5.28
N VAL A 806 0.18 33.80 -4.78
CA VAL A 806 1.33 33.68 -3.84
C VAL A 806 0.79 33.72 -2.42
#